data_AF-A0AAW6WEZ8-F1
#
_entry.id   AF-A0AAW6WEZ8-F1
#
_cell.length_a   1.000
_cell.length_b   1.000
_cell.length_c   1.000
_cell.angle_alpha   90.00
_cell.angle_beta   90.00
_cell.angle_gamma   90.00
#
_symmetry.space_group_name_H-M   'P 1'
#
loop_
_entity.id
_entity.type
_entity.pdbx_description
1 polymer ?
#
loop_
_entity_poly.entity_id
_entity_poly.type
_entity_poly.pdbx_seq_one_letter_code
_entity_poly.pdbx_strand_id
1 'polypeptide(L)'
;MDKYKRYGNELRFDYCPICKKESSDNPHFSINLETKQYYCHSTGRGGSIEELEDFDVDLENISIKKEKKIQAANFDSIMKSRADKHLGEDWLTYLKGRGISEKGLDRLVRLGRNNTMMIPITDGQHVVAIKYRTIDKKMSSEKGSQSNYLVNWQNIKNKSYLIIVEGEIDLLSAIEAGYDNVVSLPFGAKNLKAIEHQKTWIESFSKITIAVDNDEPGRECKEEIVKLLKTSSKKLYEVELGTYKDFNEILCDKGIGALKKVINKATKIEVNFEPFYEEEDGYYCFQKENYSKCTDFTLNLTGYSDNYIVGIVKQNGREREFKAKKTDLLTKNGMLEHLGYYLGSSQSIAKFWSWFLDKKNEQFLLEIPHYGIIDEEYYDRDSQVICSKVDLKIQNISEIEKLNEEEKKWLNENLLFLRKDVNQSLLGICWALGRFHVQENYPILEVSGTTSIGKTEYVEFISRILFGNKENIKSFSMVTNHQIRSLSSCSNITPWVIDEVKITGKNLREKAVELYSTIRAVYDNKTLNQGNTTNKLTEFPLCTPLIISGETELSDVSIKNRMISTSLTKQNKSEDDVFFVLKDTKILEKLGKTALKNRLSKGKIEVELEVVKKLLSQVKDERQIYNGKCLLIGLKALSEIINITPGDRGRFINYLNELLANEYNVTTNFLELLELVADSGMSVSHFYQISNGRHFVRFNLLYKAIAEEHFKTNSTLELLDARTLKKQLIENKFILNSRVSIRFPKTEFLETETAAYKAEEIIPNGFF
;
A
#
# COMPACT_ATOMS: atom_id res chain seq x y z
N MET A 1 9.30 17.39 -54.09
CA MET A 1 10.25 17.16 -52.98
C MET A 1 9.53 16.22 -52.03
N ASP A 2 9.67 14.90 -52.15
CA ASP A 2 9.19 14.01 -51.09
C ASP A 2 10.08 12.77 -51.05
N LYS A 3 11.06 12.79 -50.15
CA LYS A 3 11.81 11.59 -49.77
C LYS A 3 10.97 10.84 -48.75
N TYR A 4 10.04 10.02 -49.23
CA TYR A 4 9.40 9.03 -48.38
C TYR A 4 10.14 7.70 -48.46
N LYS A 5 10.17 6.97 -47.33
CA LYS A 5 10.63 5.58 -47.26
C LYS A 5 9.41 4.68 -47.12
N ARG A 6 9.28 3.68 -47.98
CA ARG A 6 8.15 2.73 -47.94
C ARG A 6 8.49 1.50 -47.10
N TYR A 7 7.61 1.13 -46.19
CA TYR A 7 7.69 -0.07 -45.37
C TYR A 7 6.36 -0.84 -45.46
N GLY A 8 6.31 -1.87 -46.31
CA GLY A 8 5.08 -2.63 -46.56
C GLY A 8 3.95 -1.76 -47.12
N ASN A 9 2.86 -1.66 -46.34
CA ASN A 9 1.70 -0.82 -46.63
C ASN A 9 1.80 0.60 -46.03
N GLU A 10 2.93 0.99 -45.43
CA GLU A 10 3.14 2.33 -44.90
C GLU A 10 4.14 3.15 -45.73
N LEU A 11 3.80 4.41 -46.01
CA LEU A 11 4.74 5.44 -46.42
C LEU A 11 5.19 6.21 -45.19
N ARG A 12 6.51 6.38 -45.00
CA ARG A 12 7.08 7.13 -43.88
C ARG A 12 7.85 8.33 -44.39
N PHE A 13 7.62 9.47 -43.77
CA PHE A 13 8.18 10.76 -44.15
C PHE A 13 9.03 11.29 -42.99
N ASP A 14 10.20 11.79 -43.34
CA ASP A 14 11.13 12.42 -42.39
C ASP A 14 10.52 13.75 -41.87
N TYR A 15 9.72 14.44 -42.68
CA TYR A 15 8.91 15.60 -42.32
C TYR A 15 7.46 15.24 -41.98
N CYS A 16 6.89 15.90 -40.97
CA CYS A 16 5.47 15.77 -40.61
C CYS A 16 4.68 17.06 -40.85
N PRO A 17 3.62 17.06 -41.69
CA PRO A 17 2.81 18.25 -41.96
C PRO A 17 1.98 18.71 -40.75
N ILE A 18 1.65 17.81 -39.82
CA ILE A 18 0.82 18.09 -38.64
C ILE A 18 1.57 18.87 -37.58
N CYS A 19 2.79 18.44 -37.28
CA CYS A 19 3.61 19.03 -36.22
C CYS A 19 4.76 19.90 -36.74
N LYS A 20 4.93 19.98 -38.07
CA LYS A 20 5.94 20.76 -38.78
C LYS A 20 7.38 20.49 -38.32
N LYS A 21 7.65 19.23 -37.92
CA LYS A 21 8.99 18.76 -37.52
C LYS A 21 9.58 17.83 -38.60
N GLU A 22 10.90 17.89 -38.76
CA GLU A 22 11.68 17.04 -39.66
C GLU A 22 12.84 16.38 -38.90
N SER A 23 13.13 15.12 -39.20
CA SER A 23 14.31 14.41 -38.71
C SER A 23 14.82 13.42 -39.74
N SER A 24 16.14 13.42 -39.96
CA SER A 24 16.83 12.49 -40.83
C SER A 24 17.04 11.10 -40.23
N ASP A 25 16.97 10.99 -38.89
CA ASP A 25 17.28 9.76 -38.16
C ASP A 25 16.05 8.87 -37.99
N ASN A 26 14.87 9.47 -37.73
CA ASN A 26 13.62 8.75 -37.53
C ASN A 26 12.43 9.47 -38.18
N PRO A 27 11.52 8.75 -38.88
CA PRO A 27 10.39 9.35 -39.55
C PRO A 27 9.36 9.89 -38.55
N HIS A 28 8.89 11.12 -38.78
CA HIS A 28 7.93 11.80 -37.92
C HIS A 28 6.47 11.61 -38.34
N PHE A 29 6.24 11.08 -39.55
CA PHE A 29 4.91 10.93 -40.12
C PHE A 29 4.80 9.65 -40.95
N SER A 30 3.69 8.94 -40.81
CA SER A 30 3.39 7.75 -41.58
C SER A 30 1.99 7.80 -42.16
N ILE A 31 1.81 7.19 -43.33
CA ILE A 31 0.52 7.02 -44.01
C ILE A 31 0.35 5.55 -44.36
N ASN A 32 -0.77 4.98 -43.97
CA ASN A 32 -1.18 3.65 -44.40
C ASN A 32 -1.84 3.72 -45.79
N LEU A 33 -1.26 3.05 -46.77
CA LEU A 33 -1.71 3.02 -48.17
C LEU A 33 -3.05 2.28 -48.37
N GLU A 34 -3.45 1.43 -47.44
CA GLU A 34 -4.67 0.62 -47.53
C GLU A 34 -5.86 1.32 -46.86
N THR A 35 -5.66 1.86 -45.66
CA THR A 35 -6.73 2.57 -44.91
C THR A 35 -6.78 4.06 -45.21
N LYS A 36 -5.79 4.61 -45.92
CA LYS A 36 -5.58 6.05 -46.14
C LYS A 36 -5.52 6.88 -44.85
N GLN A 37 -5.16 6.27 -43.72
CA GLN A 37 -4.98 6.97 -42.45
C GLN A 37 -3.53 7.42 -42.27
N TYR A 38 -3.35 8.60 -41.66
CA TYR A 38 -2.05 9.11 -41.27
C TYR A 38 -1.81 8.98 -39.76
N TYR A 39 -0.53 8.99 -39.37
CA TYR A 39 -0.11 9.02 -37.98
C TYR A 39 1.14 9.90 -37.79
N CYS A 40 1.09 10.83 -36.84
CA CYS A 40 2.21 11.65 -36.42
C CYS A 40 2.94 11.00 -35.24
N HIS A 41 4.17 10.53 -35.45
CA HIS A 41 4.97 9.87 -34.40
C HIS A 41 5.45 10.82 -33.30
N SER A 42 5.39 12.14 -33.52
CA SER A 42 5.77 13.15 -32.52
C SER A 42 4.66 13.51 -31.54
N THR A 43 3.42 13.55 -32.02
CA THR A 43 2.26 14.07 -31.26
C THR A 43 1.22 13.01 -30.97
N GLY A 44 1.34 11.83 -31.60
CA GLY A 44 0.38 10.72 -31.47
C GLY A 44 -0.94 10.94 -32.22
N ARG A 45 -1.12 12.08 -32.91
CA ARG A 45 -2.34 12.36 -33.68
C ARG A 45 -2.38 11.50 -34.96
N GLY A 46 -3.55 10.93 -35.24
CA GLY A 46 -3.84 10.28 -36.51
C GLY A 46 -5.26 10.61 -36.98
N GLY A 47 -5.49 10.46 -38.29
CA GLY A 47 -6.74 10.84 -38.95
C GLY A 47 -6.77 10.36 -40.40
N SER A 48 -7.80 10.73 -41.16
CA SER A 48 -7.85 10.43 -42.59
C SER A 48 -6.95 11.40 -43.36
N ILE A 49 -6.25 10.94 -44.40
CA ILE A 49 -5.44 11.84 -45.23
C ILE A 49 -6.27 12.88 -45.98
N GLU A 50 -7.56 12.60 -46.20
CA GLU A 50 -8.52 13.52 -46.82
C GLU A 50 -8.79 14.76 -45.97
N GLU A 51 -8.45 14.72 -44.68
CA GLU A 51 -8.58 15.84 -43.73
C GLU A 51 -7.37 16.80 -43.76
N LEU A 52 -6.35 16.51 -44.59
CA LEU A 52 -5.15 17.31 -44.69
C LEU A 52 -5.21 18.23 -45.91
N GLU A 53 -5.58 19.49 -45.69
CA GLU A 53 -5.80 20.50 -46.74
C GLU A 53 -4.54 20.88 -47.54
N ASP A 54 -3.33 20.47 -47.12
CA ASP A 54 -2.05 20.86 -47.73
C ASP A 54 -1.08 19.67 -47.97
N PHE A 55 -1.57 18.43 -48.08
CA PHE A 55 -0.71 17.26 -48.28
C PHE A 55 -0.76 16.72 -49.71
N ASP A 56 0.17 17.20 -50.55
CA ASP A 56 0.18 16.97 -52.00
C ASP A 56 1.05 15.76 -52.43
N VAL A 57 0.73 14.58 -51.88
CA VAL A 57 1.32 13.30 -52.33
C VAL A 57 0.29 12.55 -53.15
N ASP A 58 0.59 12.36 -54.43
CA ASP A 58 -0.24 11.56 -55.35
C ASP A 58 -0.22 10.07 -54.96
N LEU A 59 -1.13 9.69 -54.06
CA LEU A 59 -1.30 8.32 -53.60
C LEU A 59 -1.88 7.40 -54.68
N GLU A 60 -2.60 7.94 -55.68
CA GLU A 60 -3.27 7.15 -56.72
C GLU A 60 -2.27 6.57 -57.72
N ASN A 61 -1.15 7.25 -57.96
CA ASN A 61 -0.06 6.74 -58.79
C ASN A 61 0.99 5.91 -58.03
N ILE A 62 0.91 5.80 -56.71
CA ILE A 62 1.80 4.94 -55.92
C ILE A 62 1.27 3.52 -55.99
N SER A 63 1.76 2.78 -57.00
CA SER A 63 1.43 1.36 -57.16
C SER A 63 1.60 0.61 -55.83
N ILE A 64 0.51 -0.01 -55.35
CA ILE A 64 0.62 -1.01 -54.31
C ILE A 64 1.41 -2.15 -54.96
N LYS A 65 2.73 -2.16 -54.77
CA LYS A 65 3.47 -3.42 -54.84
C LYS A 65 2.79 -4.28 -53.79
N LYS A 66 1.84 -5.12 -54.23
CA LYS A 66 1.52 -6.35 -53.53
C LYS A 66 2.88 -6.87 -53.13
N GLU A 67 3.14 -7.02 -51.84
CA GLU A 67 4.17 -7.97 -51.47
C GLU A 67 3.83 -9.18 -52.30
N LYS A 68 4.73 -9.54 -53.23
CA LYS A 68 4.70 -10.89 -53.75
C LYS A 68 4.70 -11.69 -52.47
N LYS A 69 3.58 -12.33 -52.12
CA LYS A 69 3.61 -13.53 -51.31
C LYS A 69 4.64 -14.35 -52.04
N ILE A 70 5.88 -14.29 -51.55
CA ILE A 70 6.90 -15.22 -51.96
C ILE A 70 6.22 -16.52 -51.56
N GLN A 71 5.75 -17.28 -52.55
CA GLN A 71 5.40 -18.67 -52.30
C GLN A 71 6.61 -19.18 -51.55
N ALA A 72 6.44 -19.44 -50.25
CA ALA A 72 7.47 -20.07 -49.44
C ALA A 72 7.90 -21.25 -50.29
N ALA A 73 9.17 -21.28 -50.67
CA ALA A 73 9.64 -22.32 -51.55
C ALA A 73 9.21 -23.63 -50.90
N ASN A 74 8.44 -24.45 -51.61
CA ASN A 74 7.98 -25.71 -51.05
C ASN A 74 9.25 -26.56 -50.87
N PHE A 75 9.83 -26.52 -49.66
CA PHE A 75 11.12 -27.11 -49.38
C PHE A 75 11.05 -28.63 -49.57
N ASP A 76 9.89 -29.26 -49.34
CA ASP A 76 9.66 -30.66 -49.68
C ASP A 76 9.78 -30.91 -51.18
N SER A 77 9.27 -30.01 -52.03
CA SER A 77 9.43 -30.10 -53.49
C SER A 77 10.90 -29.95 -53.91
N ILE A 78 11.63 -29.01 -53.30
CA ILE A 78 13.07 -28.84 -53.56
C ILE A 78 13.83 -30.10 -53.14
N MET A 79 13.55 -30.63 -51.94
CA MET A 79 14.18 -31.84 -51.44
C MET A 79 13.85 -33.06 -52.33
N LYS A 80 12.58 -33.22 -52.75
CA LYS A 80 12.16 -34.28 -53.69
C LYS A 80 12.90 -34.18 -55.02
N SER A 81 13.04 -32.98 -55.58
CA SER A 81 13.75 -32.76 -56.85
C SER A 81 15.25 -33.05 -56.79
N ARG A 82 15.81 -33.17 -55.58
CA ARG A 82 17.22 -33.44 -55.32
C ARG A 82 17.44 -34.73 -54.53
N ALA A 83 16.41 -35.57 -54.38
CA ALA A 83 16.49 -36.76 -53.55
C ALA A 83 17.53 -37.77 -54.04
N ASP A 84 17.72 -37.86 -55.36
CA ASP A 84 18.69 -38.69 -56.09
C ASP A 84 20.04 -37.99 -56.35
N LYS A 85 20.19 -36.73 -55.93
CA LYS A 85 21.39 -35.92 -56.18
C LYS A 85 22.38 -36.08 -55.03
N HIS A 86 23.25 -37.08 -55.15
CA HIS A 86 24.36 -37.31 -54.22
C HIS A 86 25.52 -36.34 -54.47
N LEU A 87 26.38 -36.15 -53.46
CA LEU A 87 27.56 -35.28 -53.57
C LEU A 87 28.53 -35.81 -54.64
N GLY A 88 29.08 -34.90 -55.46
CA GLY A 88 30.03 -35.24 -56.51
C GLY A 88 31.46 -35.44 -56.01
N GLU A 89 32.36 -35.83 -56.91
CA GLU A 89 33.76 -36.18 -56.61
C GLU A 89 34.53 -35.07 -55.88
N ASP A 90 34.29 -33.79 -56.23
CA ASP A 90 34.90 -32.63 -55.56
C ASP A 90 34.60 -32.63 -54.05
N TRP A 91 33.34 -32.88 -53.70
CA TRP A 91 32.88 -32.91 -52.32
C TRP A 91 33.35 -34.14 -51.58
N LEU A 92 33.33 -35.30 -52.23
CA LEU A 92 33.85 -36.54 -51.65
C LEU A 92 35.35 -36.43 -51.36
N THR A 93 36.11 -35.81 -52.27
CA THR A 93 37.54 -35.53 -52.08
C THR A 93 37.76 -34.56 -50.93
N TYR A 94 36.98 -33.48 -50.85
CA TYR A 94 37.05 -32.52 -49.75
C TYR A 94 36.75 -33.16 -48.39
N LEU A 95 35.68 -33.97 -48.29
CA LEU A 95 35.28 -34.64 -47.06
C LEU A 95 36.28 -35.72 -46.66
N LYS A 96 36.82 -36.47 -47.62
CA LYS A 96 37.90 -37.43 -47.38
C LYS A 96 39.16 -36.77 -46.84
N GLY A 97 39.51 -35.58 -47.36
CA GLY A 97 40.58 -34.73 -46.81
C GLY A 97 40.31 -34.24 -45.38
N ARG A 98 39.06 -34.31 -44.93
CA ARG A 98 38.61 -34.04 -43.56
C ARG A 98 38.40 -35.28 -42.71
N GLY A 99 38.86 -36.44 -43.18
CA GLY A 99 38.72 -37.73 -42.51
C GLY A 99 37.29 -38.30 -42.52
N ILE A 100 36.38 -37.74 -43.32
CA ILE A 100 34.96 -38.15 -43.39
C ILE A 100 34.75 -39.00 -44.64
N SER A 101 34.23 -40.22 -44.46
CA SER A 101 33.84 -41.11 -45.55
C SER A 101 32.42 -40.81 -46.03
N GLU A 102 31.91 -41.61 -46.98
CA GLU A 102 30.52 -41.53 -47.45
C GLU A 102 29.48 -41.92 -46.37
N LYS A 103 29.94 -42.41 -45.21
CA LYS A 103 29.10 -42.88 -44.12
C LYS A 103 28.16 -41.78 -43.62
N GLY A 104 26.87 -41.99 -43.85
CA GLY A 104 25.82 -41.10 -43.35
C GLY A 104 25.68 -39.80 -44.14
N LEU A 105 26.35 -39.63 -45.28
CA LEU A 105 26.11 -38.46 -46.15
C LEU A 105 24.68 -38.51 -46.71
N ASP A 106 24.25 -39.67 -47.20
CA ASP A 106 22.93 -39.84 -47.81
C ASP A 106 21.74 -39.62 -46.87
N ARG A 107 21.95 -39.63 -45.55
CA ARG A 107 20.89 -39.31 -44.58
C ARG A 107 20.82 -37.81 -44.23
N LEU A 108 21.86 -37.05 -44.54
CA LEU A 108 22.05 -35.68 -44.04
C LEU A 108 22.17 -34.62 -45.13
N VAL A 109 22.73 -34.97 -46.28
CA VAL A 109 23.11 -33.99 -47.29
C VAL A 109 22.76 -34.46 -48.70
N ARG A 110 22.52 -33.50 -49.59
CA ARG A 110 22.37 -33.70 -51.03
C ARG A 110 23.24 -32.70 -51.78
N LEU A 111 23.46 -32.95 -53.06
CA LEU A 111 24.05 -31.95 -53.95
C LEU A 111 23.01 -30.86 -54.23
N GLY A 112 23.34 -29.64 -53.84
CA GLY A 112 22.58 -28.41 -54.04
C GLY A 112 22.85 -27.74 -55.38
N ARG A 113 22.36 -26.50 -55.55
CA ARG A 113 22.66 -25.69 -56.74
C ARG A 113 24.13 -25.26 -56.71
N ASN A 114 24.74 -25.04 -57.87
CA ASN A 114 26.11 -24.52 -57.98
C ASN A 114 27.17 -25.32 -57.20
N ASN A 115 27.10 -26.65 -57.24
CA ASN A 115 28.01 -27.54 -56.52
C ASN A 115 28.09 -27.25 -55.00
N THR A 116 26.97 -26.90 -54.36
CA THR A 116 26.89 -26.73 -52.91
C THR A 116 26.49 -28.03 -52.22
N MET A 117 26.91 -28.21 -50.98
CA MET A 117 26.35 -29.23 -50.09
C MET A 117 25.05 -28.68 -49.48
N MET A 118 23.94 -29.30 -49.85
CA MET A 118 22.59 -28.97 -49.38
C MET A 118 22.27 -29.78 -48.12
N ILE A 119 21.90 -29.11 -47.04
CA ILE A 119 21.55 -29.69 -45.73
C ILE A 119 20.07 -29.35 -45.44
N PRO A 120 19.14 -30.30 -45.61
CA PRO A 120 17.74 -30.13 -45.24
C PRO A 120 17.54 -30.28 -43.72
N ILE A 121 16.70 -29.43 -43.15
CA ILE A 121 16.24 -29.49 -41.75
C ILE A 121 14.72 -29.70 -41.78
N THR A 122 14.22 -30.62 -40.95
CA THR A 122 12.80 -31.01 -40.95
C THR A 122 12.15 -30.77 -39.59
N ASP A 123 10.82 -30.67 -39.56
CA ASP A 123 10.00 -30.75 -38.34
C ASP A 123 9.51 -32.20 -38.06
N GLY A 124 10.06 -33.17 -38.77
CA GLY A 124 9.68 -34.58 -38.71
C GLY A 124 8.60 -34.97 -39.74
N GLN A 125 7.87 -34.01 -40.30
CA GLN A 125 6.88 -34.23 -41.36
C GLN A 125 7.27 -33.53 -42.67
N HIS A 126 7.77 -32.30 -42.57
CA HIS A 126 8.11 -31.42 -43.68
C HIS A 126 9.54 -30.88 -43.53
N VAL A 127 10.17 -30.55 -44.65
CA VAL A 127 11.40 -29.75 -44.69
C VAL A 127 11.03 -28.30 -44.35
N VAL A 128 11.65 -27.74 -43.31
CA VAL A 128 11.38 -26.39 -42.78
C VAL A 128 12.54 -25.42 -42.98
N ALA A 129 13.71 -25.92 -43.35
CA ALA A 129 14.84 -25.12 -43.77
C ALA A 129 15.76 -25.92 -44.70
N ILE A 130 16.45 -25.21 -45.60
CA ILE A 130 17.50 -25.77 -46.43
C ILE A 130 18.71 -24.85 -46.35
N LYS A 131 19.83 -25.39 -45.87
CA LYS A 131 21.12 -24.70 -45.80
C LYS A 131 22.03 -25.18 -46.93
N TYR A 132 22.86 -24.30 -47.42
CA TYR A 132 23.88 -24.59 -48.43
C TYR A 132 25.25 -24.21 -47.90
N ARG A 133 26.21 -25.11 -48.12
CA ARG A 133 27.62 -24.87 -47.88
C ARG A 133 28.39 -25.00 -49.19
N THR A 134 29.29 -24.08 -49.47
CA THR A 134 30.27 -24.22 -50.55
C THR A 134 31.59 -24.82 -50.03
N ILE A 135 32.43 -25.35 -50.93
CA ILE A 135 33.74 -25.92 -50.57
C ILE A 135 34.65 -24.85 -49.92
N ASP A 136 34.56 -23.59 -50.38
CA ASP A 136 35.24 -22.42 -49.79
C ASP A 136 34.60 -21.93 -48.47
N LYS A 137 33.79 -22.78 -47.82
CA LYS A 137 33.19 -22.59 -46.49
C LYS A 137 32.17 -21.46 -46.36
N LYS A 138 31.63 -20.93 -47.46
CA LYS A 138 30.53 -19.95 -47.41
C LYS A 138 29.22 -20.66 -47.12
N MET A 139 28.39 -20.00 -46.32
CA MET A 139 27.08 -20.49 -45.90
C MET A 139 25.97 -19.62 -46.45
N SER A 140 24.90 -20.25 -46.92
CA SER A 140 23.65 -19.58 -47.26
C SER A 140 22.46 -20.50 -46.94
N SER A 141 21.25 -19.97 -47.00
CA SER A 141 20.03 -20.75 -46.77
C SER A 141 18.92 -20.29 -47.70
N GLU A 142 17.98 -21.18 -48.03
CA GLU A 142 16.78 -20.79 -48.75
C GLU A 142 15.98 -19.75 -47.96
N LYS A 143 15.41 -18.77 -48.67
CA LYS A 143 14.62 -17.71 -48.05
C LYS A 143 13.37 -18.32 -47.37
N GLY A 144 13.17 -17.98 -46.10
CA GLY A 144 12.09 -18.55 -45.28
C GLY A 144 12.50 -19.77 -44.45
N SER A 145 13.78 -20.15 -44.46
CA SER A 145 14.31 -21.21 -43.59
C SER A 145 14.09 -20.88 -42.10
N GLN A 146 13.50 -21.83 -41.37
CA GLN A 146 13.32 -21.75 -39.91
C GLN A 146 14.54 -22.23 -39.13
N SER A 147 14.73 -21.73 -37.91
CA SER A 147 15.83 -22.12 -37.01
C SER A 147 15.37 -22.85 -35.74
N ASN A 148 14.17 -23.44 -35.77
CA ASN A 148 13.52 -24.03 -34.60
C ASN A 148 13.88 -25.51 -34.37
N TYR A 149 14.59 -26.13 -35.32
CA TYR A 149 14.90 -27.57 -35.30
C TYR A 149 16.39 -27.80 -35.51
N LEU A 150 16.96 -28.71 -34.72
CA LEU A 150 18.35 -29.15 -34.78
C LEU A 150 18.60 -30.02 -36.01
N VAL A 151 19.80 -30.00 -36.57
CA VAL A 151 20.14 -30.90 -37.70
C VAL A 151 20.21 -32.34 -37.20
N ASN A 152 19.73 -33.32 -37.98
CA ASN A 152 19.71 -34.77 -37.71
C ASN A 152 18.75 -35.26 -36.60
N TRP A 153 17.99 -34.39 -35.93
CA TRP A 153 17.13 -34.79 -34.80
C TRP A 153 16.10 -35.88 -35.16
N GLN A 154 15.58 -35.87 -36.39
CA GLN A 154 14.58 -36.81 -36.90
C GLN A 154 15.11 -38.24 -37.03
N ASN A 155 16.43 -38.41 -37.12
CA ASN A 155 17.06 -39.72 -37.26
C ASN A 155 17.37 -40.36 -35.89
N ILE A 156 17.15 -39.64 -34.78
CA ILE A 156 17.51 -40.09 -33.43
C ILE A 156 16.30 -40.73 -32.75
N LYS A 157 16.33 -42.07 -32.68
CA LYS A 157 15.28 -42.87 -32.00
C LYS A 157 15.65 -43.26 -30.57
N ASN A 158 16.92 -43.57 -30.33
CA ASN A 158 17.42 -44.00 -29.03
C ASN A 158 17.63 -42.77 -28.11
N LYS A 159 17.18 -42.83 -26.86
CA LYS A 159 17.29 -41.74 -25.86
C LYS A 159 18.38 -41.93 -24.79
N SER A 160 19.30 -42.88 -24.98
CA SER A 160 20.42 -43.18 -24.06
C SER A 160 21.46 -42.06 -24.00
N TYR A 161 21.70 -41.36 -25.11
CA TYR A 161 22.57 -40.19 -25.13
C TYR A 161 22.22 -39.26 -26.30
N LEU A 162 22.65 -38.00 -26.20
CA LEU A 162 22.62 -37.00 -27.25
C LEU A 162 23.95 -36.24 -27.22
N ILE A 163 24.56 -36.00 -28.37
CA ILE A 163 25.71 -35.11 -28.53
C ILE A 163 25.27 -33.90 -29.35
N ILE A 164 25.45 -32.69 -28.81
CA ILE A 164 25.14 -31.43 -29.47
C ILE A 164 26.45 -30.79 -29.88
N VAL A 165 26.67 -30.65 -31.18
CA VAL A 165 27.84 -29.98 -31.77
C VAL A 165 27.44 -28.66 -32.43
N GLU A 166 28.41 -27.80 -32.72
CA GLU A 166 28.12 -26.50 -33.33
C GLU A 166 27.79 -26.62 -34.83
N GLY A 167 28.60 -27.36 -35.60
CA GLY A 167 28.51 -27.39 -37.07
C GLY A 167 28.16 -28.75 -37.68
N GLU A 168 27.76 -28.74 -38.95
CA GLU A 168 27.42 -29.98 -39.67
C GLU A 168 28.63 -30.87 -39.98
N ILE A 169 29.82 -30.29 -40.08
CA ILE A 169 31.05 -31.08 -40.28
C ILE A 169 31.43 -31.84 -39.00
N ASP A 170 31.22 -31.26 -37.82
CA ASP A 170 31.43 -31.94 -36.54
C ASP A 170 30.42 -33.05 -36.33
N LEU A 171 29.19 -32.83 -36.78
CA LEU A 171 28.15 -33.84 -36.81
C LEU A 171 28.57 -35.03 -37.68
N LEU A 172 29.06 -34.77 -38.90
CA LEU A 172 29.61 -35.82 -39.76
C LEU A 172 30.85 -36.49 -39.17
N SER A 173 31.70 -35.74 -38.47
CA SER A 173 32.91 -36.26 -37.82
C SER A 173 32.55 -37.23 -36.67
N ALA A 174 31.55 -36.91 -35.87
CA ALA A 174 31.05 -37.80 -34.82
C ALA A 174 30.37 -39.06 -35.39
N ILE A 175 29.66 -38.92 -36.52
CA ILE A 175 29.04 -40.04 -37.26
C ILE A 175 30.10 -40.99 -37.83
N GLU A 176 31.16 -40.43 -38.41
CA GLU A 176 32.32 -41.20 -38.88
C GLU A 176 32.91 -42.02 -37.71
N ALA A 177 33.05 -41.38 -36.54
CA ALA A 177 33.45 -42.03 -35.31
C ALA A 177 32.41 -43.01 -34.71
N GLY A 178 31.24 -43.18 -35.31
CA GLY A 178 30.24 -44.19 -34.92
C GLY A 178 29.24 -43.74 -33.86
N TYR A 179 29.07 -42.44 -33.66
CA TYR A 179 28.01 -41.88 -32.83
C TYR A 179 26.87 -41.40 -33.73
N ASP A 180 25.69 -42.02 -33.61
CA ASP A 180 24.52 -41.69 -34.43
C ASP A 180 23.55 -40.71 -33.76
N ASN A 181 23.56 -40.62 -32.42
CA ASN A 181 22.73 -39.69 -31.67
C ASN A 181 23.43 -38.32 -31.54
N VAL A 182 23.72 -37.69 -32.67
CA VAL A 182 24.42 -36.42 -32.75
C VAL A 182 23.54 -35.41 -33.48
N VAL A 183 23.46 -34.19 -32.98
CA VAL A 183 22.74 -33.08 -33.60
C VAL A 183 23.64 -31.86 -33.69
N SER A 184 23.43 -31.01 -34.68
CA SER A 184 24.15 -29.72 -34.77
C SER A 184 23.19 -28.54 -34.69
N LEU A 185 23.72 -27.40 -34.23
CA LEU A 185 23.01 -26.14 -34.28
C LEU A 185 22.80 -25.73 -35.75
N PRO A 186 21.56 -25.40 -36.17
CA PRO A 186 21.27 -25.17 -37.59
C PRO A 186 21.96 -23.92 -38.13
N PHE A 187 22.18 -22.91 -37.29
CA PHE A 187 22.76 -21.61 -37.66
C PHE A 187 23.92 -21.19 -36.72
N GLY A 188 24.62 -22.15 -36.13
CA GLY A 188 25.84 -21.94 -35.32
C GLY A 188 25.60 -21.36 -33.91
N ALA A 189 26.69 -21.05 -33.21
CA ALA A 189 26.73 -20.66 -31.79
C ALA A 189 25.80 -19.51 -31.37
N LYS A 190 25.52 -18.56 -32.27
CA LYS A 190 24.73 -17.36 -31.96
C LYS A 190 23.21 -17.56 -32.02
N ASN A 191 22.72 -18.73 -32.48
CA ASN A 191 21.29 -18.97 -32.65
C ASN A 191 20.86 -20.27 -31.94
N LEU A 192 20.35 -20.09 -30.71
CA LEU A 192 19.89 -21.19 -29.85
C LEU A 192 18.38 -21.42 -29.90
N LYS A 193 17.64 -20.82 -30.85
CA LYS A 193 16.19 -21.01 -30.99
C LYS A 193 15.79 -22.48 -31.10
N ALA A 194 16.63 -23.30 -31.73
CA ALA A 194 16.40 -24.74 -31.82
C ALA A 194 16.48 -25.44 -30.45
N ILE A 195 17.39 -25.00 -29.57
CA ILE A 195 17.53 -25.52 -28.20
C ILE A 195 16.31 -25.14 -27.37
N GLU A 196 15.87 -23.88 -27.45
CA GLU A 196 14.66 -23.40 -26.77
C GLU A 196 13.41 -24.15 -27.22
N HIS A 197 13.20 -24.21 -28.55
CA HIS A 197 12.02 -24.83 -29.13
C HIS A 197 11.97 -26.36 -28.91
N GLN A 198 13.12 -27.04 -28.95
CA GLN A 198 13.21 -28.49 -28.74
C GLN A 198 13.62 -28.88 -27.32
N LYS A 199 13.55 -27.96 -26.33
CA LYS A 199 13.99 -28.18 -24.95
C LYS A 199 13.43 -29.49 -24.37
N THR A 200 12.11 -29.69 -24.39
CA THR A 200 11.46 -30.90 -23.86
C THR A 200 11.98 -32.19 -24.51
N TRP A 201 12.28 -32.15 -25.82
CA TRP A 201 12.84 -33.29 -26.54
C TRP A 201 14.30 -33.56 -26.14
N ILE A 202 15.12 -32.52 -25.98
CA ILE A 202 16.51 -32.61 -25.52
C ILE A 202 16.56 -33.18 -24.08
N GLU A 203 15.68 -32.72 -23.21
CA GLU A 203 15.64 -33.14 -21.79
C GLU A 203 15.19 -34.60 -21.60
N SER A 204 14.56 -35.19 -22.63
CA SER A 204 14.15 -36.61 -22.63
C SER A 204 15.33 -37.59 -22.67
N PHE A 205 16.51 -37.16 -23.09
CA PHE A 205 17.70 -38.00 -23.13
C PHE A 205 18.27 -38.23 -21.72
N SER A 206 18.99 -39.34 -21.52
CA SER A 206 19.61 -39.67 -20.23
C SER A 206 21.01 -39.10 -20.05
N LYS A 207 21.74 -38.84 -21.14
CA LYS A 207 23.03 -38.13 -21.18
C LYS A 207 23.04 -37.13 -22.32
N ILE A 208 23.36 -35.86 -22.07
CA ILE A 208 23.44 -34.79 -23.07
C ILE A 208 24.86 -34.24 -23.02
N THR A 209 25.61 -34.41 -24.09
CA THR A 209 26.99 -33.95 -24.21
C THR A 209 27.04 -32.72 -25.10
N ILE A 210 27.52 -31.60 -24.57
CA ILE A 210 27.69 -30.35 -25.30
C ILE A 210 29.14 -30.30 -25.79
N ALA A 211 29.31 -30.29 -27.11
CA ALA A 211 30.59 -30.36 -27.81
C ALA A 211 30.65 -29.27 -28.89
N VAL A 212 30.47 -28.02 -28.44
CA VAL A 212 30.62 -26.80 -29.26
C VAL A 212 32.10 -26.43 -29.40
N ASP A 213 32.40 -25.49 -30.29
CA ASP A 213 33.77 -25.11 -30.61
C ASP A 213 34.56 -24.63 -29.38
N ASN A 214 35.86 -24.92 -29.36
CA ASN A 214 36.79 -24.50 -28.32
C ASN A 214 37.34 -23.08 -28.59
N ASP A 215 36.45 -22.16 -28.95
CA ASP A 215 36.72 -20.75 -29.11
C ASP A 215 35.80 -19.91 -28.20
N GLU A 216 35.98 -18.60 -28.19
CA GLU A 216 35.19 -17.71 -27.33
C GLU A 216 33.67 -17.77 -27.65
N PRO A 217 33.22 -17.67 -28.92
CA PRO A 217 31.83 -17.88 -29.28
C PRO A 217 31.26 -19.25 -28.88
N GLY A 218 32.05 -20.31 -29.01
CA GLY A 218 31.65 -21.66 -28.60
C GLY A 218 31.49 -21.77 -27.07
N ARG A 219 32.38 -21.14 -26.29
CA ARG A 219 32.24 -21.10 -24.81
C ARG A 219 30.97 -20.36 -24.37
N GLU A 220 30.69 -19.20 -24.95
CA GLU A 220 29.45 -18.45 -24.68
C GLU A 220 28.20 -19.27 -25.04
N CYS A 221 28.23 -19.94 -26.19
CA CYS A 221 27.17 -20.83 -26.64
C CYS A 221 26.93 -21.97 -25.63
N LYS A 222 28.00 -22.59 -25.11
CA LYS A 222 27.89 -23.63 -24.07
C LYS A 222 27.20 -23.11 -22.83
N GLU A 223 27.60 -21.93 -22.32
CA GLU A 223 27.02 -21.33 -21.12
C GLU A 223 25.52 -21.05 -21.27
N GLU A 224 25.11 -20.50 -22.41
CA GLU A 224 23.70 -20.24 -22.70
C GLU A 224 22.90 -21.55 -22.89
N ILE A 225 23.46 -22.58 -23.54
CA ILE A 225 22.83 -23.90 -23.61
C ILE A 225 22.66 -24.50 -22.20
N VAL A 226 23.67 -24.42 -21.34
CA VAL A 226 23.61 -24.91 -19.95
C VAL A 226 22.53 -24.17 -19.17
N LYS A 227 22.41 -22.86 -19.35
CA LYS A 227 21.38 -22.02 -18.73
C LYS A 227 19.97 -22.38 -19.21
N LEU A 228 19.78 -22.56 -20.51
CA LEU A 228 18.50 -23.00 -21.09
C LEU A 228 18.08 -24.39 -20.61
N LEU A 229 19.06 -25.29 -20.42
CA LEU A 229 18.86 -26.67 -19.96
C LEU A 229 19.12 -26.87 -18.46
N LYS A 230 19.09 -25.81 -17.65
CA LYS A 230 19.42 -25.83 -16.21
C LYS A 230 18.55 -26.84 -15.43
N THR A 231 17.31 -27.03 -15.86
CA THR A 231 16.34 -28.02 -15.35
C THR A 231 16.79 -29.47 -15.53
N SER A 232 17.75 -29.74 -16.42
CA SER A 232 18.33 -31.07 -16.68
C SER A 232 19.84 -31.15 -16.40
N SER A 233 20.36 -30.23 -15.57
CA SER A 233 21.79 -30.08 -15.25
C SER A 233 22.53 -31.39 -14.93
N LYS A 234 21.90 -32.34 -14.24
CA LYS A 234 22.53 -33.65 -13.92
C LYS A 234 22.93 -34.48 -15.13
N LYS A 235 22.27 -34.25 -16.26
CA LYS A 235 22.45 -35.01 -17.49
C LYS A 235 23.39 -34.29 -18.45
N LEU A 236 23.87 -33.08 -18.11
CA LEU A 236 24.73 -32.28 -18.96
C LEU A 236 26.20 -32.66 -18.74
N TYR A 237 26.87 -32.93 -19.86
CA TYR A 237 28.28 -33.26 -19.93
C TYR A 237 28.94 -32.35 -20.97
N GLU A 238 30.23 -32.13 -20.81
CA GLU A 238 31.07 -31.44 -21.78
C GLU A 238 32.22 -32.33 -22.22
N VAL A 239 32.84 -32.00 -23.34
CA VAL A 239 34.06 -32.64 -23.83
C VAL A 239 35.23 -31.69 -23.74
N GLU A 240 36.38 -32.21 -23.33
CA GLU A 240 37.63 -31.46 -23.37
C GLU A 240 38.30 -31.65 -24.73
N LEU A 241 38.25 -30.62 -25.57
CA LEU A 241 38.85 -30.62 -26.91
C LEU A 241 40.37 -30.34 -26.87
N GLY A 242 40.92 -29.99 -25.71
CA GLY A 242 42.34 -29.71 -25.53
C GLY A 242 42.80 -28.51 -26.37
N THR A 243 43.77 -28.72 -27.26
CA THR A 243 44.27 -27.68 -28.17
C THR A 243 43.52 -27.60 -29.50
N TYR A 244 42.59 -28.51 -29.76
CA TYR A 244 41.82 -28.56 -31.01
C TYR A 244 40.59 -27.65 -30.90
N LYS A 245 40.19 -27.08 -32.03
CA LYS A 245 39.01 -26.21 -32.13
C LYS A 245 37.71 -27.00 -32.05
N ASP A 246 37.61 -28.10 -32.81
CA ASP A 246 36.36 -28.81 -33.04
C ASP A 246 36.59 -30.33 -33.21
N PHE A 247 35.53 -31.09 -33.44
CA PHE A 247 35.64 -32.54 -33.64
C PHE A 247 36.35 -32.91 -34.94
N ASN A 248 36.20 -32.08 -35.98
CA ASN A 248 36.82 -32.35 -37.27
C ASN A 248 38.35 -32.22 -37.20
N GLU A 249 38.88 -31.24 -36.49
CA GLU A 249 40.33 -31.08 -36.30
C GLU A 249 40.94 -32.30 -35.59
N ILE A 250 40.29 -32.82 -34.56
CA ILE A 250 40.72 -34.04 -33.86
C ILE A 250 40.69 -35.24 -34.82
N LEU A 251 39.62 -35.36 -35.62
CA LEU A 251 39.49 -36.43 -36.60
C LEU A 251 40.60 -36.37 -37.66
N CYS A 252 40.93 -35.19 -38.17
CA CYS A 252 41.96 -34.99 -39.19
C CYS A 252 43.37 -35.28 -38.66
N ASP A 253 43.70 -34.81 -37.45
CA ASP A 253 45.06 -34.90 -36.91
C ASP A 253 45.35 -36.24 -36.21
N LYS A 254 44.36 -36.83 -35.53
CA LYS A 254 44.56 -38.02 -34.66
C LYS A 254 43.66 -39.21 -35.00
N GLY A 255 42.72 -39.05 -35.92
CA GLY A 255 41.85 -40.12 -36.41
C GLY A 255 40.71 -40.52 -35.46
N ILE A 256 39.89 -41.47 -35.93
CA ILE A 256 38.65 -41.93 -35.28
C ILE A 256 38.87 -42.38 -33.82
N GLY A 257 39.97 -43.07 -33.55
CA GLY A 257 40.28 -43.59 -32.21
C GLY A 257 40.45 -42.48 -31.17
N ALA A 258 41.03 -41.34 -31.55
CA ALA A 258 41.20 -40.19 -30.65
C ALA A 258 39.87 -39.47 -30.42
N LEU A 259 39.08 -39.23 -31.48
CA LEU A 259 37.76 -38.61 -31.34
C LEU A 259 36.83 -39.44 -30.45
N LYS A 260 36.83 -40.78 -30.59
CA LYS A 260 36.10 -41.67 -29.68
C LYS A 260 36.53 -41.53 -28.21
N LYS A 261 37.84 -41.42 -27.96
CA LYS A 261 38.38 -41.23 -26.59
C LYS A 261 37.92 -39.91 -25.98
N VAL A 262 37.91 -38.83 -26.76
CA VAL A 262 37.46 -37.50 -26.32
C VAL A 262 35.98 -37.55 -25.93
N ILE A 263 35.12 -38.09 -26.80
CA ILE A 263 33.68 -38.22 -26.54
C ILE A 263 33.40 -39.12 -25.31
N ASN A 264 34.12 -40.23 -25.17
CA ASN A 264 33.96 -41.13 -24.03
C ASN A 264 34.44 -40.55 -22.70
N LYS A 265 35.39 -39.61 -22.74
CA LYS A 265 35.90 -38.89 -21.57
C LYS A 265 35.04 -37.69 -21.16
N ALA A 266 33.87 -37.49 -21.77
CA ALA A 266 33.00 -36.38 -21.42
C ALA A 266 32.72 -36.32 -19.90
N THR A 267 32.99 -35.17 -19.30
CA THR A 267 32.86 -34.89 -17.87
C THR A 267 31.53 -34.21 -17.58
N LYS A 268 31.01 -34.38 -16.36
CA LYS A 268 29.75 -33.75 -15.95
C LYS A 268 29.98 -32.26 -15.72
N ILE A 269 29.07 -31.41 -16.20
CA ILE A 269 29.14 -29.97 -15.98
C ILE A 269 28.71 -29.65 -14.54
N GLU A 270 29.58 -28.99 -13.77
CA GLU A 270 29.25 -28.50 -12.43
C GLU A 270 28.44 -27.19 -12.54
N VAL A 271 27.22 -27.19 -11.99
CA VAL A 271 26.35 -26.02 -11.99
C VAL A 271 26.27 -25.48 -10.56
N ASN A 272 26.62 -24.21 -10.33
CA ASN A 272 26.41 -23.56 -9.04
C ASN A 272 24.89 -23.41 -8.80
N PHE A 273 24.37 -24.08 -7.77
CA PHE A 273 22.95 -24.06 -7.43
C PHE A 273 22.64 -22.94 -6.45
N GLU A 274 21.82 -21.97 -6.88
CA GLU A 274 21.17 -21.05 -5.94
C GLU A 274 19.91 -21.72 -5.35
N PRO A 275 19.60 -21.54 -4.06
CA PRO A 275 18.45 -22.17 -3.42
C PRO A 275 17.11 -21.69 -4.02
N PHE A 276 17.08 -20.46 -4.53
CA PHE A 276 15.94 -19.87 -5.24
C PHE A 276 16.42 -19.02 -6.42
N TYR A 277 15.53 -18.77 -7.37
CA TYR A 277 15.71 -17.76 -8.41
C TYR A 277 14.36 -17.18 -8.85
N GLU A 278 14.40 -16.06 -9.58
CA GLU A 278 13.23 -15.29 -10.03
C GLU A 278 13.00 -15.46 -11.54
N GLU A 279 11.75 -15.67 -11.96
CA GLU A 279 11.27 -15.52 -13.34
C GLU A 279 10.07 -14.55 -13.36
N GLU A 280 9.56 -14.22 -14.55
CA GLU A 280 8.43 -13.29 -14.72
C GLU A 280 7.15 -13.73 -14.00
N ASP A 281 6.96 -15.04 -13.84
CA ASP A 281 5.73 -15.64 -13.31
C ASP A 281 5.84 -16.07 -11.83
N GLY A 282 6.99 -15.85 -11.18
CA GLY A 282 7.19 -16.13 -9.77
C GLY A 282 8.62 -16.58 -9.41
N TYR A 283 8.79 -17.01 -8.17
CA TYR A 283 10.04 -17.56 -7.66
C TYR A 283 10.03 -19.08 -7.77
N TYR A 284 11.20 -19.64 -8.02
CA TYR A 284 11.44 -21.08 -8.15
C TYR A 284 12.43 -21.52 -7.09
N CYS A 285 12.16 -22.64 -6.43
CA CYS A 285 13.00 -23.20 -5.38
C CYS A 285 13.63 -24.52 -5.81
N PHE A 286 14.87 -24.77 -5.39
CA PHE A 286 15.57 -26.01 -5.68
C PHE A 286 15.10 -27.12 -4.74
N GLN A 287 14.53 -28.20 -5.30
CA GLN A 287 14.05 -29.36 -4.54
C GLN A 287 14.37 -30.67 -5.28
N LYS A 288 14.87 -31.66 -4.53
CA LYS A 288 15.16 -33.01 -5.05
C LYS A 288 15.87 -32.97 -6.41
N GLU A 289 16.82 -32.02 -6.47
CA GLU A 289 17.72 -31.80 -7.58
C GLU A 289 17.13 -31.24 -8.89
N ASN A 290 15.92 -30.66 -8.86
CA ASN A 290 15.33 -29.83 -9.92
C ASN A 290 14.77 -28.53 -9.30
N TYR A 291 14.52 -27.52 -10.13
CA TYR A 291 13.77 -26.34 -9.69
C TYR A 291 12.26 -26.53 -9.90
N SER A 292 11.48 -26.11 -8.91
CA SER A 292 10.03 -26.09 -8.97
C SER A 292 9.49 -24.73 -8.53
N LYS A 293 8.45 -24.26 -9.21
CA LYS A 293 7.78 -22.99 -8.91
C LYS A 293 7.27 -23.01 -7.47
N CYS A 294 7.67 -22.00 -6.68
CA CYS A 294 7.32 -21.89 -5.27
C CYS A 294 6.39 -20.74 -4.93
N THR A 295 6.25 -19.74 -5.81
CA THR A 295 5.26 -18.66 -5.68
C THR A 295 4.56 -18.43 -7.00
N ASP A 296 3.36 -17.86 -6.96
CA ASP A 296 2.65 -17.33 -8.13
C ASP A 296 2.75 -15.79 -8.25
N PHE A 297 3.66 -15.20 -7.47
CA PHE A 297 3.88 -13.76 -7.38
C PHE A 297 5.38 -13.43 -7.40
N THR A 298 5.71 -12.21 -7.80
CA THR A 298 7.02 -11.58 -7.66
C THR A 298 6.93 -10.35 -6.75
N LEU A 299 8.05 -9.91 -6.21
CA LEU A 299 8.13 -8.85 -5.20
C LEU A 299 9.14 -7.78 -5.61
N ASN A 300 8.76 -6.53 -5.38
CA ASN A 300 9.66 -5.39 -5.38
C ASN A 300 9.56 -4.70 -4.01
N LEU A 301 10.61 -4.76 -3.20
CA LEU A 301 10.57 -4.15 -1.87
C LEU A 301 10.78 -2.64 -1.98
N THR A 302 10.10 -1.90 -1.13
CA THR A 302 10.35 -0.47 -0.94
C THR A 302 11.08 -0.19 0.37
N GLY A 303 11.00 -1.14 1.32
CA GLY A 303 11.76 -1.10 2.55
C GLY A 303 11.31 -2.16 3.55
N TYR A 304 12.02 -2.25 4.66
CA TYR A 304 11.68 -3.14 5.75
C TYR A 304 12.14 -2.55 7.07
N SER A 305 11.57 -3.04 8.17
CA SER A 305 11.96 -2.68 9.53
C SER A 305 12.18 -3.94 10.34
N ASP A 306 12.27 -3.87 11.67
CA ASP A 306 12.43 -5.05 12.51
C ASP A 306 11.25 -6.02 12.40
N ASN A 307 10.02 -5.50 12.40
CA ASN A 307 8.79 -6.27 12.44
C ASN A 307 8.05 -6.33 11.10
N TYR A 308 8.27 -5.39 10.18
CA TYR A 308 7.48 -5.26 8.95
C TYR A 308 8.30 -5.33 7.68
N ILE A 309 7.64 -5.73 6.60
CA ILE A 309 8.13 -5.63 5.22
C ILE A 309 7.09 -4.87 4.41
N VAL A 310 7.56 -3.93 3.59
CA VAL A 310 6.73 -3.14 2.67
C VAL A 310 7.27 -3.21 1.25
N GLY A 311 6.35 -3.18 0.30
CA GLY A 311 6.72 -3.22 -1.11
C GLY A 311 5.53 -3.37 -2.03
N ILE A 312 5.83 -3.71 -3.27
CA ILE A 312 4.87 -4.01 -4.31
C ILE A 312 4.94 -5.50 -4.59
N VAL A 313 3.79 -6.16 -4.56
CA VAL A 313 3.64 -7.54 -5.02
C VAL A 313 2.96 -7.54 -6.37
N LYS A 314 3.52 -8.34 -7.29
CA LYS A 314 3.01 -8.52 -8.64
C LYS A 314 2.48 -9.94 -8.81
N GLN A 315 1.23 -10.06 -9.22
CA GLN A 315 0.54 -11.33 -9.43
C GLN A 315 -0.34 -11.23 -10.68
N ASN A 316 -0.14 -12.13 -11.65
CA ASN A 316 -0.90 -12.15 -12.92
C ASN A 316 -0.94 -10.78 -13.63
N GLY A 317 0.18 -10.05 -13.62
CA GLY A 317 0.31 -8.72 -14.23
C GLY A 317 -0.32 -7.56 -13.45
N ARG A 318 -0.94 -7.81 -12.29
CA ARG A 318 -1.44 -6.75 -11.38
C ARG A 318 -0.42 -6.48 -10.29
N GLU A 319 -0.24 -5.20 -9.97
CA GLU A 319 0.65 -4.73 -8.92
C GLU A 319 -0.19 -4.15 -7.77
N ARG A 320 0.13 -4.53 -6.54
CA ARG A 320 -0.46 -3.95 -5.33
C ARG A 320 0.61 -3.66 -4.30
N GLU A 321 0.47 -2.55 -3.58
CA GLU A 321 1.27 -2.30 -2.38
C GLU A 321 0.87 -3.27 -1.27
N PHE A 322 1.86 -3.71 -0.50
CA PHE A 322 1.64 -4.52 0.69
C PHE A 322 2.47 -3.99 1.85
N LYS A 323 1.92 -4.17 3.05
CA LYS A 323 2.62 -4.04 4.33
C LYS A 323 2.23 -5.25 5.16
N ALA A 324 3.21 -6.03 5.59
CA ALA A 324 2.97 -7.25 6.35
C ALA A 324 3.99 -7.42 7.46
N LYS A 325 3.60 -8.06 8.56
CA LYS A 325 4.56 -8.43 9.60
C LYS A 325 5.42 -9.59 9.10
N LYS A 326 6.70 -9.57 9.44
CA LYS A 326 7.63 -10.68 9.13
C LYS A 326 7.10 -12.01 9.65
N THR A 327 6.50 -12.02 10.84
CA THR A 327 5.91 -13.25 11.43
C THR A 327 4.79 -13.83 10.59
N ASP A 328 3.97 -12.98 9.96
CA ASP A 328 2.81 -13.41 9.18
C ASP A 328 3.30 -14.00 7.86
N LEU A 329 4.30 -13.35 7.25
CA LEU A 329 4.98 -13.79 6.04
C LEU A 329 5.79 -15.09 6.20
N LEU A 330 6.01 -15.58 7.42
CA LEU A 330 6.60 -16.90 7.68
C LEU A 330 5.58 -18.05 7.58
N THR A 331 4.31 -17.75 7.31
CA THR A 331 3.23 -18.74 7.20
C THR A 331 2.59 -18.69 5.81
N LYS A 332 2.07 -19.83 5.32
CA LYS A 332 1.36 -19.85 4.04
C LYS A 332 0.12 -18.95 4.03
N ASN A 333 -0.61 -18.88 5.14
CA ASN A 333 -1.81 -18.06 5.24
C ASN A 333 -1.49 -16.56 5.20
N GLY A 334 -0.47 -16.12 5.94
CA GLY A 334 -0.05 -14.72 5.88
C GLY A 334 0.56 -14.33 4.52
N MET A 335 1.31 -15.24 3.88
CA MET A 335 1.76 -15.06 2.49
C MET A 335 0.58 -14.90 1.54
N LEU A 336 -0.48 -15.71 1.67
CA LEU A 336 -1.68 -15.62 0.84
C LEU A 336 -2.43 -14.31 1.05
N GLU A 337 -2.62 -13.91 2.31
CA GLU A 337 -3.32 -12.67 2.67
C GLU A 337 -2.64 -11.43 2.08
N HIS A 338 -1.32 -11.34 2.21
CA HIS A 338 -0.58 -10.14 1.86
C HIS A 338 0.02 -10.16 0.45
N LEU A 339 0.40 -11.32 -0.08
CA LEU A 339 1.20 -11.46 -1.30
C LEU A 339 0.51 -12.30 -2.38
N GLY A 340 0.35 -13.61 -2.14
CA GLY A 340 -0.17 -14.59 -3.08
C GLY A 340 0.11 -16.02 -2.64
N TYR A 341 -0.10 -16.99 -3.52
CA TYR A 341 0.07 -18.41 -3.18
C TYR A 341 1.54 -18.81 -3.09
N TYR A 342 1.91 -19.35 -1.92
CA TYR A 342 3.18 -20.05 -1.74
C TYR A 342 3.01 -21.56 -1.97
N LEU A 343 3.39 -22.01 -3.17
CA LEU A 343 3.31 -23.38 -3.66
C LEU A 343 4.39 -24.30 -3.06
N GLY A 344 5.48 -23.74 -2.56
CA GLY A 344 6.57 -24.48 -1.92
C GLY A 344 6.19 -25.11 -0.57
N SER A 345 7.14 -25.80 0.08
CA SER A 345 6.95 -26.36 1.42
C SER A 345 6.88 -25.26 2.49
N SER A 346 6.18 -25.46 3.61
CA SER A 346 6.17 -24.46 4.70
C SER A 346 7.58 -24.23 5.27
N GLN A 347 8.45 -25.26 5.26
CA GLN A 347 9.83 -25.16 5.72
C GLN A 347 10.73 -24.31 4.80
N SER A 348 10.34 -24.11 3.52
CA SER A 348 11.14 -23.30 2.58
C SER A 348 10.82 -21.81 2.67
N ILE A 349 9.75 -21.39 3.36
CA ILE A 349 9.35 -19.99 3.48
C ILE A 349 10.43 -19.16 4.19
N ALA A 350 10.94 -19.64 5.32
CA ALA A 350 12.00 -18.94 6.06
C ALA A 350 13.27 -18.79 5.22
N LYS A 351 13.63 -19.84 4.46
CA LYS A 351 14.78 -19.82 3.55
C LYS A 351 14.57 -18.86 2.38
N PHE A 352 13.35 -18.79 1.85
CA PHE A 352 12.97 -17.86 0.79
C PHE A 352 13.18 -16.42 1.24
N TRP A 353 12.66 -16.04 2.41
CA TRP A 353 12.82 -14.67 2.91
C TRP A 353 14.26 -14.31 3.24
N SER A 354 15.04 -15.23 3.83
CA SER A 354 16.47 -15.00 4.05
C SER A 354 17.20 -14.75 2.73
N TRP A 355 17.00 -15.61 1.74
CA TRP A 355 17.61 -15.45 0.41
C TRP A 355 17.17 -14.16 -0.29
N PHE A 356 15.88 -13.85 -0.22
CA PHE A 356 15.30 -12.71 -0.91
C PHE A 356 15.81 -11.38 -0.32
N LEU A 357 15.88 -11.28 1.01
CA LEU A 357 16.42 -10.10 1.69
C LEU A 357 17.94 -9.98 1.49
N ASP A 358 18.70 -11.07 1.47
CA ASP A 358 20.15 -11.02 1.20
C ASP A 358 20.45 -10.55 -0.24
N LYS A 359 19.59 -10.88 -1.21
CA LYS A 359 19.72 -10.45 -2.62
C LYS A 359 19.36 -8.99 -2.85
N LYS A 360 18.48 -8.43 -2.01
CA LYS A 360 17.92 -7.10 -2.19
C LYS A 360 18.55 -6.16 -1.15
N ASN A 361 19.48 -5.33 -1.59
CA ASN A 361 20.07 -4.27 -0.77
C ASN A 361 19.04 -3.14 -0.55
N GLU A 362 18.07 -3.40 0.31
CA GLU A 362 16.95 -2.49 0.57
C GLU A 362 17.18 -1.62 1.80
N GLN A 363 16.47 -0.50 1.83
CA GLN A 363 16.53 0.48 2.90
C GLN A 363 15.81 -0.02 4.17
N PHE A 364 16.54 -0.03 5.29
CA PHE A 364 15.93 -0.18 6.61
C PHE A 364 15.14 1.10 6.95
N LEU A 365 13.87 0.94 7.33
CA LEU A 365 12.96 2.02 7.67
C LEU A 365 12.65 2.00 9.18
N LEU A 366 12.53 3.20 9.76
CA LEU A 366 12.15 3.36 11.16
C LEU A 366 10.69 2.94 11.37
N GLU A 367 10.41 2.20 12.45
CA GLU A 367 9.04 1.92 12.90
C GLU A 367 8.53 3.02 13.81
N ILE A 368 7.34 3.52 13.51
CA ILE A 368 6.63 4.47 14.38
C ILE A 368 5.26 3.89 14.79
N PRO A 369 4.82 4.16 16.03
CA PRO A 369 3.53 3.67 16.52
C PRO A 369 2.33 4.39 15.88
N HIS A 370 2.48 5.67 15.55
CA HIS A 370 1.44 6.55 15.01
C HIS A 370 2.08 7.71 14.22
N TYR A 371 1.29 8.42 13.41
CA TYR A 371 1.75 9.62 12.70
C TYR A 371 1.63 10.89 13.57
N GLY A 372 2.42 11.91 13.27
CA GLY A 372 2.44 13.18 14.00
C GLY A 372 3.84 13.48 14.56
N ILE A 373 3.92 14.13 15.71
CA ILE A 373 5.22 14.57 16.28
C ILE A 373 5.76 13.51 17.23
N ILE A 374 6.92 12.92 16.90
CA ILE A 374 7.63 11.94 17.74
C ILE A 374 9.08 12.40 17.85
N ASP A 375 9.61 12.48 19.07
CA ASP A 375 11.00 12.91 19.33
C ASP A 375 11.37 14.22 18.61
N GLU A 376 10.47 15.20 18.66
CA GLU A 376 10.59 16.52 18.03
C GLU A 376 10.57 16.54 16.48
N GLU A 377 10.42 15.38 15.82
CA GLU A 377 10.24 15.27 14.37
C GLU A 377 8.78 14.99 14.00
N TYR A 378 8.33 15.50 12.86
CA TYR A 378 6.99 15.24 12.34
C TYR A 378 7.02 14.16 11.26
N TYR A 379 6.22 13.11 11.47
CA TYR A 379 6.04 12.01 10.53
C TYR A 379 4.60 11.96 9.99
N ASP A 380 4.47 11.81 8.68
CA ASP A 380 3.22 11.58 7.97
C ASP A 380 3.36 10.44 6.94
N ARG A 381 2.39 10.29 6.04
CA ARG A 381 2.34 9.18 5.08
C ARG A 381 3.44 9.24 4.01
N ASP A 382 4.03 10.40 3.78
CA ASP A 382 5.14 10.56 2.83
C ASP A 382 6.51 10.35 3.48
N SER A 383 6.54 10.19 4.81
CA SER A 383 7.76 9.95 5.55
C SER A 383 8.29 8.54 5.26
N GLN A 384 9.62 8.40 5.18
CA GLN A 384 10.30 7.13 4.95
C GLN A 384 10.33 6.26 6.23
N VAL A 385 9.14 5.87 6.69
CA VAL A 385 8.89 5.16 7.96
C VAL A 385 7.79 4.13 7.78
N ILE A 386 7.75 3.15 8.67
CA ILE A 386 6.64 2.18 8.75
C ILE A 386 5.79 2.51 9.97
N CYS A 387 4.62 3.10 9.73
CA CYS A 387 3.66 3.41 10.79
C CYS A 387 2.75 2.22 11.08
N SER A 388 2.66 1.79 12.34
CA SER A 388 1.88 0.62 12.76
C SER A 388 0.38 0.72 12.44
N LYS A 389 -0.21 1.92 12.55
CA LYS A 389 -1.65 2.19 12.39
C LYS A 389 -1.90 3.28 11.36
N VAL A 390 -2.72 3.00 10.35
CA VAL A 390 -2.92 3.87 9.18
C VAL A 390 -4.38 4.10 8.80
N ASP A 391 -5.32 3.75 9.68
CA ASP A 391 -6.77 3.82 9.40
C ASP A 391 -7.27 5.25 9.21
N LEU A 392 -6.57 6.22 9.82
CA LEU A 392 -6.92 7.63 9.78
C LEU A 392 -6.37 8.31 8.52
N LYS A 393 -7.20 9.08 7.83
CA LYS A 393 -6.82 9.82 6.62
C LYS A 393 -6.14 11.13 7.03
N ILE A 394 -4.85 11.22 6.73
CA ILE A 394 -4.00 12.38 7.06
C ILE A 394 -3.56 12.97 5.74
N GLN A 395 -3.74 14.28 5.58
CA GLN A 395 -3.25 14.99 4.41
C GLN A 395 -1.73 15.15 4.49
N ASN A 396 -1.06 14.86 3.37
CA ASN A 396 0.38 14.95 3.25
C ASN A 396 0.85 16.41 3.39
N ILE A 397 1.84 16.64 4.24
CA ILE A 397 2.34 18.00 4.46
C ILE A 397 3.05 18.54 3.22
N SER A 398 3.62 17.65 2.41
CA SER A 398 4.32 17.96 1.15
C SER A 398 3.38 18.66 0.14
N GLU A 399 2.10 18.26 0.10
CA GLU A 399 1.08 18.72 -0.84
C GLU A 399 0.40 20.05 -0.44
N ILE A 400 0.63 20.52 0.79
CA ILE A 400 0.06 21.77 1.28
C ILE A 400 1.02 22.92 0.93
N GLU A 401 0.56 23.93 0.20
CA GLU A 401 1.41 25.08 -0.12
C GLU A 401 1.76 25.92 1.12
N LYS A 402 2.66 26.89 0.96
CA LYS A 402 2.90 27.90 2.01
C LYS A 402 1.76 28.92 2.01
N LEU A 403 1.46 29.47 3.18
CA LEU A 403 0.56 30.60 3.33
C LEU A 403 1.13 31.82 2.61
N ASN A 404 0.35 32.45 1.72
CA ASN A 404 0.74 33.66 1.03
C ASN A 404 0.27 34.94 1.78
N GLU A 405 0.71 36.12 1.34
CA GLU A 405 0.41 37.39 2.04
C GLU A 405 -1.08 37.79 1.95
N GLU A 406 -1.77 37.47 0.86
CA GLU A 406 -3.21 37.73 0.71
C GLU A 406 -4.04 36.86 1.66
N GLU A 407 -3.73 35.57 1.73
CA GLU A 407 -4.30 34.61 2.66
C GLU A 407 -4.02 35.02 4.10
N LYS A 408 -2.79 35.47 4.39
CA LYS A 408 -2.44 35.99 5.73
C LYS A 408 -3.26 37.22 6.08
N LYS A 409 -3.43 38.16 5.16
CA LYS A 409 -4.30 39.33 5.37
C LYS A 409 -5.74 38.90 5.63
N TRP A 410 -6.25 37.98 4.81
CA TRP A 410 -7.60 37.44 4.97
C TRP A 410 -7.80 36.76 6.34
N LEU A 411 -6.84 35.97 6.79
CA LEU A 411 -6.88 35.33 8.12
C LEU A 411 -6.91 36.36 9.26
N ASN A 412 -6.14 37.45 9.14
CA ASN A 412 -6.15 38.53 10.14
C ASN A 412 -7.52 39.21 10.23
N GLU A 413 -8.21 39.38 9.12
CA GLU A 413 -9.50 40.06 9.05
C GLU A 413 -10.68 39.13 9.40
N ASN A 414 -10.60 37.84 9.06
CA ASN A 414 -11.79 36.96 9.01
C ASN A 414 -11.73 35.71 9.89
N LEU A 415 -10.54 35.21 10.28
CA LEU A 415 -10.43 33.91 10.95
C LEU A 415 -11.18 33.87 12.29
N LEU A 416 -11.13 34.97 13.05
CA LEU A 416 -11.82 35.11 14.34
C LEU A 416 -13.35 35.11 14.18
N PHE A 417 -13.85 35.32 12.96
CA PHE A 417 -15.26 35.33 12.61
C PHE A 417 -15.73 34.02 11.95
N LEU A 418 -14.97 32.92 12.14
CA LEU A 418 -15.41 31.54 11.87
C LEU A 418 -16.82 31.27 12.44
N ARG A 419 -17.11 31.89 13.58
CA ARG A 419 -18.43 32.10 14.18
C ARG A 419 -18.57 33.58 14.51
N LYS A 420 -19.80 34.09 14.57
CA LYS A 420 -20.07 35.48 15.00
C LYS A 420 -19.58 35.74 16.43
N ASP A 421 -19.62 34.72 17.27
CA ASP A 421 -18.97 34.77 18.57
C ASP A 421 -17.49 34.38 18.42
N VAL A 422 -16.62 35.39 18.57
CA VAL A 422 -15.17 35.26 18.49
C VAL A 422 -14.62 34.23 19.47
N ASN A 423 -15.24 34.10 20.66
CA ASN A 423 -14.79 33.13 21.65
C ASN A 423 -15.00 31.69 21.18
N GLN A 424 -16.12 31.39 20.51
CA GLN A 424 -16.39 30.06 19.94
C GLN A 424 -15.44 29.74 18.77
N SER A 425 -15.08 30.75 17.97
CA SER A 425 -14.05 30.61 16.92
C SER A 425 -12.69 30.28 17.54
N LEU A 426 -12.25 31.10 18.50
CA LEU A 426 -10.97 30.95 19.17
C LEU A 426 -10.88 29.62 19.93
N LEU A 427 -11.96 29.12 20.53
CA LEU A 427 -11.95 27.89 21.29
C LEU A 427 -11.47 26.69 20.46
N GLY A 428 -12.10 26.44 19.31
CA GLY A 428 -11.72 25.33 18.42
C GLY A 428 -10.36 25.53 17.74
N ILE A 429 -10.04 26.77 17.33
CA ILE A 429 -8.76 27.06 16.69
C ILE A 429 -7.60 26.92 17.68
N CYS A 430 -7.74 27.46 18.90
CA CYS A 430 -6.73 27.35 19.94
C CYS A 430 -6.60 25.91 20.43
N TRP A 431 -7.71 25.17 20.52
CA TRP A 431 -7.65 23.72 20.75
C TRP A 431 -6.74 23.09 19.70
N ALA A 432 -7.07 23.21 18.40
CA ALA A 432 -6.29 22.61 17.33
C ALA A 432 -4.80 22.99 17.37
N LEU A 433 -4.49 24.29 17.41
CA LEU A 433 -3.10 24.75 17.39
C LEU A 433 -2.33 24.38 18.65
N GLY A 434 -2.99 24.30 19.81
CA GLY A 434 -2.38 23.83 21.06
C GLY A 434 -1.84 22.41 20.95
N ARG A 435 -2.48 21.55 20.13
CA ARG A 435 -2.09 20.15 19.98
C ARG A 435 -0.66 19.95 19.46
N PHE A 436 -0.15 20.85 18.63
CA PHE A 436 1.23 20.77 18.13
C PHE A 436 2.28 20.87 19.26
N HIS A 437 1.91 21.41 20.42
CA HIS A 437 2.83 21.69 21.53
C HIS A 437 2.60 20.79 22.74
N VAL A 438 1.41 20.18 22.87
CA VAL A 438 1.02 19.37 24.03
C VAL A 438 1.09 17.89 23.66
N GLN A 439 1.92 17.12 24.37
CA GLN A 439 2.01 15.65 24.24
C GLN A 439 1.46 14.89 25.45
N GLU A 440 1.16 15.60 26.53
CA GLU A 440 0.50 15.07 27.73
C GLU A 440 -1.02 15.00 27.54
N ASN A 441 -1.76 15.01 28.64
CA ASN A 441 -3.22 15.02 28.65
C ASN A 441 -3.76 16.10 27.72
N TYR A 442 -4.76 15.73 26.90
CA TYR A 442 -5.28 16.64 25.89
C TYR A 442 -6.81 16.62 25.86
N PRO A 443 -7.46 17.79 25.97
CA PRO A 443 -8.90 17.89 26.09
C PRO A 443 -9.61 17.35 24.85
N ILE A 444 -10.73 16.68 25.07
CA ILE A 444 -11.67 16.34 23.98
C ILE A 444 -12.46 17.60 23.61
N LEU A 445 -12.63 17.86 22.31
CA LEU A 445 -13.48 18.96 21.86
C LEU A 445 -14.93 18.46 21.72
N GLU A 446 -15.83 19.00 22.53
CA GLU A 446 -17.28 18.78 22.40
C GLU A 446 -17.88 19.89 21.55
N VAL A 447 -18.68 19.52 20.55
CA VAL A 447 -19.43 20.44 19.71
C VAL A 447 -20.92 20.12 19.85
N SER A 448 -21.62 20.93 20.63
CA SER A 448 -23.06 20.78 20.90
C SER A 448 -23.87 21.80 20.09
N GLY A 449 -25.10 21.43 19.70
CA GLY A 449 -25.99 22.33 18.98
C GLY A 449 -27.11 21.63 18.24
N THR A 450 -28.14 22.39 17.86
CA THR A 450 -29.31 21.87 17.14
C THR A 450 -28.98 21.51 15.69
N THR A 451 -29.88 20.79 15.03
CA THR A 451 -29.74 20.38 13.63
C THR A 451 -29.60 21.59 12.70
N SER A 452 -28.78 21.46 11.65
CA SER A 452 -28.59 22.47 10.59
C SER A 452 -27.93 23.80 11.03
N ILE A 453 -27.09 23.76 12.07
CA ILE A 453 -26.41 24.94 12.63
C ILE A 453 -24.94 25.11 12.22
N GLY A 454 -24.45 24.16 11.41
CA GLY A 454 -23.07 24.14 10.91
C GLY A 454 -22.09 23.30 11.76
N LYS A 455 -22.55 22.25 12.47
CA LYS A 455 -21.69 21.43 13.36
C LYS A 455 -20.64 20.66 12.59
N THR A 456 -21.08 19.86 11.62
CA THR A 456 -20.20 19.03 10.80
C THR A 456 -19.17 19.90 10.08
N GLU A 457 -19.57 21.09 9.61
CA GLU A 457 -18.68 22.05 8.97
C GLU A 457 -17.67 22.68 9.93
N TYR A 458 -18.11 23.10 11.12
CA TYR A 458 -17.19 23.61 12.15
C TYR A 458 -16.14 22.57 12.51
N VAL A 459 -16.57 21.33 12.73
CA VAL A 459 -15.70 20.21 13.06
C VAL A 459 -14.75 19.88 11.91
N GLU A 460 -15.23 19.89 10.68
CA GLU A 460 -14.41 19.73 9.48
C GLU A 460 -13.33 20.82 9.40
N PHE A 461 -13.69 22.08 9.64
CA PHE A 461 -12.73 23.19 9.65
C PHE A 461 -11.66 23.04 10.74
N ILE A 462 -12.05 22.71 11.97
CA ILE A 462 -11.07 22.47 13.05
C ILE A 462 -10.17 21.27 12.72
N SER A 463 -10.73 20.19 12.16
CA SER A 463 -9.98 19.00 11.74
C SER A 463 -8.93 19.31 10.68
N ARG A 464 -9.25 20.18 9.71
CA ARG A 464 -8.36 20.59 8.62
C ARG A 464 -7.14 21.37 9.08
N ILE A 465 -7.23 22.14 10.17
CA ILE A 465 -6.07 22.80 10.80
C ILE A 465 -5.03 21.75 11.24
N LEU A 466 -5.48 20.55 11.59
CA LEU A 466 -4.66 19.41 12.00
C LEU A 466 -4.50 18.37 10.89
N PHE A 467 -4.66 18.77 9.63
CA PHE A 467 -4.48 17.94 8.43
C PHE A 467 -5.47 16.77 8.33
N GLY A 468 -6.61 16.86 9.01
CA GLY A 468 -7.66 15.86 8.98
C GLY A 468 -8.58 16.01 7.78
N ASN A 469 -9.04 14.87 7.27
CA ASN A 469 -9.99 14.82 6.17
C ASN A 469 -11.42 14.60 6.69
N LYS A 470 -12.43 15.03 5.92
CA LYS A 470 -13.85 14.76 6.16
C LYS A 470 -14.15 13.27 6.36
N GLU A 471 -13.38 12.37 5.72
CA GLU A 471 -13.53 10.92 5.92
C GLU A 471 -13.28 10.45 7.37
N ASN A 472 -12.58 11.23 8.19
CA ASN A 472 -12.36 10.93 9.61
C ASN A 472 -13.58 11.25 10.47
N ILE A 473 -14.63 11.87 9.90
CA ILE A 473 -15.91 12.11 10.56
C ILE A 473 -16.80 10.88 10.40
N LYS A 474 -17.10 10.23 11.53
CA LYS A 474 -17.88 8.99 11.56
C LYS A 474 -19.10 9.13 12.46
N SER A 475 -20.26 8.68 11.98
CA SER A 475 -21.47 8.58 12.82
C SER A 475 -21.28 7.51 13.91
N PHE A 476 -21.56 7.84 15.17
CA PHE A 476 -21.41 6.93 16.31
C PHE A 476 -22.14 5.58 16.11
N SER A 477 -23.28 5.62 15.42
CA SER A 477 -24.09 4.44 15.12
C SER A 477 -23.34 3.41 14.25
N MET A 478 -22.48 3.88 13.35
CA MET A 478 -21.80 3.08 12.32
C MET A 478 -20.43 2.54 12.75
N VAL A 479 -19.85 3.07 13.82
CA VAL A 479 -18.50 2.67 14.26
C VAL A 479 -18.57 1.53 15.29
N THR A 480 -17.69 0.55 15.14
CA THR A 480 -17.47 -0.54 16.09
C THR A 480 -16.43 -0.15 17.15
N ASN A 481 -16.47 -0.77 18.34
CA ASN A 481 -15.49 -0.46 19.40
C ASN A 481 -14.04 -0.74 18.98
N HIS A 482 -13.81 -1.73 18.11
CA HIS A 482 -12.50 -1.97 17.50
C HIS A 482 -12.04 -0.79 16.63
N GLN A 483 -12.92 -0.26 15.78
CA GLN A 483 -12.60 0.91 14.96
C GLN A 483 -12.36 2.17 15.81
N ILE A 484 -13.16 2.39 16.86
CA ILE A 484 -12.94 3.52 17.81
C ILE A 484 -11.52 3.46 18.37
N ARG A 485 -11.09 2.30 18.87
CA ARG A 485 -9.73 2.12 19.41
C ARG A 485 -8.65 2.30 18.35
N SER A 486 -8.86 1.75 17.14
CA SER A 486 -7.87 1.86 16.06
C SER A 486 -7.69 3.31 15.61
N LEU A 487 -8.77 4.03 15.32
CA LEU A 487 -8.76 5.45 14.94
C LEU A 487 -8.12 6.32 16.05
N SER A 488 -8.39 5.98 17.30
CA SER A 488 -7.83 6.65 18.48
C SER A 488 -6.33 6.42 18.70
N SER A 489 -5.68 5.60 17.87
CA SER A 489 -4.24 5.25 17.96
C SER A 489 -3.42 5.61 16.70
N CYS A 490 -4.02 6.27 15.70
CA CYS A 490 -3.39 6.48 14.40
C CYS A 490 -2.51 7.73 14.32
N SER A 491 -2.80 8.76 15.11
CA SER A 491 -2.02 10.00 15.09
C SER A 491 -1.96 10.62 16.48
N ASN A 492 -0.98 11.47 16.76
CA ASN A 492 -1.02 12.34 17.93
C ASN A 492 -1.28 13.82 17.56
N ILE A 493 -1.59 14.11 16.30
CA ILE A 493 -1.91 15.47 15.79
C ILE A 493 -3.28 15.46 15.12
N THR A 494 -3.47 14.60 14.12
CA THR A 494 -4.67 14.64 13.29
C THR A 494 -5.87 14.03 14.02
N PRO A 495 -6.99 14.76 14.18
CA PRO A 495 -8.12 14.25 14.92
C PRO A 495 -8.95 13.26 14.11
N TRP A 496 -9.76 12.50 14.84
CA TRP A 496 -10.95 11.87 14.28
C TRP A 496 -12.19 12.35 15.04
N VAL A 497 -13.35 12.17 14.42
CA VAL A 497 -14.59 12.77 14.91
C VAL A 497 -15.67 11.71 15.02
N ILE A 498 -16.33 11.71 16.17
CA ILE A 498 -17.59 11.01 16.38
C ILE A 498 -18.73 12.02 16.22
N ASP A 499 -19.49 11.91 15.15
CA ASP A 499 -20.67 12.74 14.88
C ASP A 499 -21.97 11.98 15.23
N GLU A 500 -23.06 12.73 15.31
CA GLU A 500 -24.42 12.22 15.59
C GLU A 500 -24.52 11.41 16.89
N VAL A 501 -23.82 11.81 17.95
CA VAL A 501 -23.96 11.15 19.23
C VAL A 501 -25.36 11.39 19.79
N LYS A 502 -26.22 10.38 19.68
CA LYS A 502 -27.54 10.27 20.33
C LYS A 502 -27.57 9.01 21.17
N ILE A 503 -27.49 9.14 22.48
CA ILE A 503 -27.58 8.02 23.42
C ILE A 503 -29.04 7.83 23.81
N THR A 504 -29.86 7.34 22.89
CA THR A 504 -31.28 7.07 23.14
C THR A 504 -31.56 5.57 23.06
N GLY A 505 -31.98 4.96 24.17
CA GLY A 505 -32.32 3.53 24.24
C GLY A 505 -31.23 2.59 24.79
N LYS A 506 -31.64 1.38 25.19
CA LYS A 506 -30.83 0.44 26.01
C LYS A 506 -29.53 -0.02 25.34
N ASN A 507 -29.55 -0.39 24.06
CA ASN A 507 -28.36 -0.88 23.35
C ASN A 507 -27.30 0.22 23.10
N LEU A 508 -27.75 1.47 22.93
CA LEU A 508 -26.86 2.61 22.75
C LEU A 508 -26.18 3.03 24.06
N ARG A 509 -26.80 2.76 25.22
CA ARG A 509 -26.19 2.99 26.54
C ARG A 509 -24.99 2.09 26.82
N GLU A 510 -25.05 0.79 26.49
CA GLU A 510 -23.90 -0.11 26.64
C GLU A 510 -22.73 0.32 25.75
N LYS A 511 -23.02 0.69 24.50
CA LYS A 511 -22.04 1.29 23.58
C LYS A 511 -21.45 2.60 24.10
N ALA A 512 -22.25 3.42 24.79
CA ALA A 512 -21.81 4.67 25.38
C ALA A 512 -20.85 4.47 26.56
N VAL A 513 -21.05 3.46 27.40
CA VAL A 513 -20.12 3.14 28.51
C VAL A 513 -18.73 2.80 27.98
N GLU A 514 -18.64 1.99 26.91
CA GLU A 514 -17.37 1.69 26.27
C GLU A 514 -16.74 2.93 25.62
N LEU A 515 -17.56 3.79 25.00
CA LEU A 515 -17.11 5.08 24.49
C LEU A 515 -16.50 5.94 25.60
N TYR A 516 -17.15 6.06 26.77
CA TYR A 516 -16.63 6.84 27.91
C TYR A 516 -15.32 6.28 28.46
N SER A 517 -15.14 4.96 28.45
CA SER A 517 -13.85 4.35 28.79
C SER A 517 -12.75 4.75 27.80
N THR A 518 -13.09 4.80 26.51
CA THR A 518 -12.15 5.17 25.46
C THR A 518 -11.83 6.67 25.50
N ILE A 519 -12.83 7.53 25.70
CA ILE A 519 -12.66 8.98 25.88
C ILE A 519 -11.67 9.28 27.01
N ARG A 520 -11.85 8.63 28.17
CA ARG A 520 -10.92 8.80 29.31
C ARG A 520 -9.51 8.34 28.95
N ALA A 521 -9.39 7.23 28.24
CA ALA A 521 -8.10 6.71 27.82
C ALA A 521 -7.41 7.59 26.77
N VAL A 522 -8.16 8.19 25.84
CA VAL A 522 -7.66 9.15 24.86
C VAL A 522 -7.18 10.43 25.53
N TYR A 523 -7.97 10.99 26.45
CA TYR A 523 -7.56 12.19 27.20
C TYR A 523 -6.25 11.95 27.96
N ASP A 524 -6.13 10.80 28.64
CA ASP A 524 -4.98 10.44 29.46
C ASP A 524 -3.78 9.92 28.60
N ASN A 525 -3.89 9.89 27.26
CA ASN A 525 -2.94 9.24 26.33
C ASN A 525 -2.52 7.82 26.75
N LYS A 526 -3.47 7.01 27.23
CA LYS A 526 -3.18 5.68 27.76
C LYS A 526 -2.69 4.73 26.67
N THR A 527 -1.70 3.94 27.03
CA THR A 527 -1.26 2.81 26.22
C THR A 527 -2.15 1.60 26.51
N LEU A 528 -2.76 1.04 25.47
CA LEU A 528 -3.54 -0.18 25.54
C LEU A 528 -2.72 -1.37 25.07
N ASN A 529 -2.96 -2.51 25.70
CA ASN A 529 -2.36 -3.78 25.33
C ASN A 529 -3.40 -4.63 24.60
N GLN A 530 -3.13 -4.95 23.34
CA GLN A 530 -3.98 -5.86 22.57
C GLN A 530 -3.21 -7.15 22.30
N GLY A 531 -3.80 -8.27 22.71
CA GLY A 531 -3.31 -9.60 22.34
C GLY A 531 -3.56 -9.85 20.86
N ASN A 532 -2.51 -10.22 20.13
CA ASN A 532 -2.61 -10.67 18.75
C ASN A 532 -2.81 -12.20 18.68
N THR A 533 -3.22 -12.70 17.52
CA THR A 533 -3.32 -14.14 17.19
C THR A 533 -2.04 -14.95 17.45
N THR A 534 -0.91 -14.27 17.66
CA THR A 534 0.40 -14.84 17.99
C THR A 534 0.74 -14.82 19.48
N ASN A 535 -0.21 -14.52 20.39
CA ASN A 535 -0.02 -14.42 21.85
C ASN A 535 1.03 -13.39 22.31
N LYS A 536 1.58 -12.55 21.42
CA LYS A 536 2.30 -11.34 21.80
C LYS A 536 1.28 -10.25 22.13
N LEU A 537 1.63 -9.35 23.06
CA LEU A 537 0.88 -8.13 23.33
C LEU A 537 1.50 -7.03 22.48
N THR A 538 0.73 -6.43 21.58
CA THR A 538 1.11 -5.16 20.95
C THR A 538 0.55 -4.01 21.77
N GLU A 539 1.45 -3.16 22.25
CA GLU A 539 1.11 -1.94 22.97
C GLU A 539 0.91 -0.81 21.96
N PHE A 540 -0.16 -0.02 22.12
CA PHE A 540 -0.35 1.19 21.32
C PHE A 540 -0.96 2.32 22.15
N PRO A 541 -0.47 3.56 21.99
CA PRO A 541 -1.02 4.72 22.66
C PRO A 541 -2.35 5.14 22.02
N LEU A 542 -3.33 5.47 22.86
CA LEU A 542 -4.53 6.17 22.44
C LEU A 542 -4.29 7.68 22.48
N CYS A 543 -3.58 8.21 21.49
CA CYS A 543 -3.13 9.61 21.46
C CYS A 543 -3.85 10.48 20.42
N THR A 544 -4.76 9.91 19.62
CA THR A 544 -5.44 10.68 18.58
C THR A 544 -6.40 11.69 19.19
N PRO A 545 -6.26 12.99 18.88
CA PRO A 545 -7.21 14.00 19.33
C PRO A 545 -8.63 13.64 18.90
N LEU A 546 -9.58 13.81 19.83
CA LEU A 546 -10.96 13.41 19.62
C LEU A 546 -11.88 14.63 19.63
N ILE A 547 -12.75 14.69 18.62
CA ILE A 547 -13.86 15.64 18.56
C ILE A 547 -15.16 14.83 18.67
N ILE A 548 -16.07 15.29 19.52
CA ILE A 548 -17.40 14.70 19.70
C ILE A 548 -18.44 15.74 19.31
N SER A 549 -19.28 15.41 18.33
CA SER A 549 -20.37 16.26 17.87
C SER A 549 -21.71 15.57 18.12
N GLY A 550 -22.64 16.31 18.73
CA GLY A 550 -23.93 15.78 19.20
C GLY A 550 -25.02 16.85 19.23
N GLU A 551 -26.28 16.42 19.33
CA GLU A 551 -27.41 17.34 19.58
C GLU A 551 -27.49 17.75 21.05
N THR A 552 -27.25 16.78 21.95
CA THR A 552 -27.21 16.97 23.39
C THR A 552 -25.78 16.88 23.89
N GLU A 553 -25.47 17.67 24.91
CA GLU A 553 -24.20 17.54 25.62
C GLU A 553 -24.12 16.22 26.38
N LEU A 554 -22.91 15.69 26.51
CA LEU A 554 -22.65 14.52 27.32
C LEU A 554 -22.60 14.93 28.79
N SER A 555 -23.52 14.42 29.60
CA SER A 555 -23.71 14.84 31.00
C SER A 555 -22.92 14.02 32.04
N ASP A 556 -22.09 13.06 31.61
CA ASP A 556 -21.30 12.25 32.55
C ASP A 556 -20.14 13.08 33.15
N VAL A 557 -20.08 13.14 34.48
CA VAL A 557 -19.15 14.00 35.23
C VAL A 557 -17.71 13.55 35.00
N SER A 558 -17.50 12.24 34.83
CA SER A 558 -16.18 11.66 34.61
C SER A 558 -15.55 12.08 33.28
N ILE A 559 -16.36 12.50 32.30
CA ILE A 559 -15.90 12.98 30.99
C ILE A 559 -15.99 14.49 30.83
N LYS A 560 -16.97 15.18 31.44
CA LYS A 560 -17.13 16.64 31.29
C LYS A 560 -15.86 17.42 31.67
N ASN A 561 -15.17 17.01 32.74
CA ASN A 561 -13.91 17.65 33.15
C ASN A 561 -12.70 17.34 32.23
N ARG A 562 -12.88 16.47 31.24
CA ARG A 562 -11.90 16.17 30.18
C ARG A 562 -12.26 16.82 28.85
N MET A 563 -13.39 17.52 28.79
CA MET A 563 -13.95 18.11 27.58
C MET A 563 -13.87 19.62 27.64
N ILE A 564 -13.74 20.22 26.46
CA ILE A 564 -13.97 21.65 26.23
C ILE A 564 -15.17 21.74 25.29
N SER A 565 -16.22 22.42 25.74
CA SER A 565 -17.49 22.47 25.03
C SER A 565 -17.68 23.77 24.25
N THR A 566 -17.89 23.63 22.95
CA THR A 566 -18.31 24.70 22.03
C THR A 566 -19.81 24.54 21.77
N SER A 567 -20.60 25.56 22.10
CA SER A 567 -22.06 25.55 21.88
C SER A 567 -22.42 26.36 20.63
N LEU A 568 -22.88 25.69 19.58
CA LEU A 568 -23.25 26.31 18.31
C LEU A 568 -24.74 26.64 18.27
N THR A 569 -25.04 27.92 18.00
CA THR A 569 -26.40 28.47 17.90
C THR A 569 -26.62 29.18 16.56
N LYS A 570 -27.88 29.45 16.19
CA LYS A 570 -28.20 30.15 14.94
C LYS A 570 -27.70 31.59 14.99
N GLN A 571 -27.68 32.16 16.20
CA GLN A 571 -27.22 33.53 16.47
C GLN A 571 -25.71 33.65 16.30
N ASN A 572 -24.94 32.60 16.63
CA ASN A 572 -23.48 32.62 16.50
C ASN A 572 -22.97 32.06 15.15
N LYS A 573 -23.85 31.76 14.18
CA LYS A 573 -23.45 31.34 12.82
C LYS A 573 -22.74 32.49 12.09
N SER A 574 -21.60 32.21 11.46
CA SER A 574 -20.83 33.17 10.66
C SER A 574 -21.59 33.67 9.43
N GLU A 575 -21.03 34.69 8.78
CA GLU A 575 -21.46 35.11 7.45
C GLU A 575 -21.08 34.07 6.39
N ASP A 576 -21.87 34.01 5.32
CA ASP A 576 -21.71 33.02 4.26
C ASP A 576 -20.39 33.22 3.49
N ASP A 577 -19.90 34.45 3.34
CA ASP A 577 -18.63 34.74 2.66
C ASP A 577 -17.42 34.11 3.36
N VAL A 578 -17.35 34.25 4.69
CA VAL A 578 -16.29 33.60 5.50
C VAL A 578 -16.37 32.09 5.35
N PHE A 579 -17.59 31.55 5.38
CA PHE A 579 -17.83 30.13 5.25
C PHE A 579 -17.38 29.56 3.90
N PHE A 580 -17.75 30.20 2.79
CA PHE A 580 -17.40 29.72 1.44
C PHE A 580 -15.89 29.78 1.20
N VAL A 581 -15.21 30.84 1.64
CA VAL A 581 -13.75 30.91 1.53
C VAL A 581 -13.09 29.76 2.30
N LEU A 582 -13.51 29.49 3.54
CA LEU A 582 -12.94 28.38 4.31
C LEU A 582 -13.24 27.03 3.67
N LYS A 583 -14.44 26.84 3.14
CA LYS A 583 -14.87 25.60 2.50
C LYS A 583 -14.13 25.30 1.20
N ASP A 584 -13.94 26.31 0.36
CA ASP A 584 -13.48 26.13 -1.02
C ASP A 584 -11.97 26.35 -1.19
N THR A 585 -11.27 26.79 -0.15
CA THR A 585 -9.80 27.00 -0.17
C THR A 585 -9.08 26.07 0.80
N LYS A 586 -7.75 25.96 0.69
CA LYS A 586 -6.88 25.20 1.63
C LYS A 586 -6.28 26.07 2.75
N ILE A 587 -6.91 27.20 3.08
CA ILE A 587 -6.30 28.21 3.96
C ILE A 587 -6.10 27.70 5.40
N LEU A 588 -6.95 26.80 5.88
CA LEU A 588 -6.86 26.20 7.22
C LEU A 588 -5.70 25.21 7.32
N GLU A 589 -5.48 24.43 6.28
CA GLU A 589 -4.33 23.53 6.14
C GLU A 589 -3.02 24.33 6.10
N LYS A 590 -3.02 25.46 5.37
CA LYS A 590 -1.87 26.38 5.30
C LYS A 590 -1.59 27.03 6.66
N LEU A 591 -2.63 27.39 7.41
CA LEU A 591 -2.51 27.86 8.81
C LEU A 591 -1.87 26.79 9.69
N GLY A 592 -2.39 25.56 9.65
CA GLY A 592 -1.85 24.40 10.38
C GLY A 592 -0.39 24.11 10.03
N LYS A 593 -0.04 24.12 8.73
CA LYS A 593 1.33 23.92 8.25
C LYS A 593 2.28 25.01 8.75
N THR A 594 1.81 26.26 8.81
CA THR A 594 2.59 27.37 9.34
C THR A 594 2.83 27.22 10.84
N ALA A 595 1.80 26.82 11.60
CA ALA A 595 1.93 26.55 13.03
C ALA A 595 2.88 25.39 13.33
N LEU A 596 2.75 24.28 12.60
CA LEU A 596 3.64 23.13 12.74
C LEU A 596 5.10 23.51 12.41
N LYS A 597 5.34 24.31 11.36
CA LYS A 597 6.69 24.80 11.06
C LYS A 597 7.25 25.70 12.16
N ASN A 598 6.44 26.57 12.76
CA ASN A 598 6.86 27.36 13.91
C ASN A 598 7.23 26.45 15.09
N ARG A 599 6.41 25.43 15.39
CA ARG A 599 6.68 24.42 16.43
C ARG A 599 8.00 23.67 16.20
N LEU A 600 8.27 23.24 14.97
CA LEU A 600 9.48 22.46 14.65
C LEU A 600 10.75 23.34 14.64
N SER A 601 10.63 24.61 14.24
CA SER A 601 11.79 25.52 14.16
C SER A 601 12.12 26.23 15.48
N LYS A 602 11.11 26.60 16.27
CA LYS A 602 11.28 27.36 17.53
C LYS A 602 11.18 26.48 18.79
N GLY A 603 10.74 25.23 18.65
CA GLY A 603 10.46 24.34 19.77
C GLY A 603 9.03 24.46 20.32
N LYS A 604 8.74 23.72 21.39
CA LYS A 604 7.43 23.72 22.06
C LYS A 604 7.16 25.08 22.72
N ILE A 605 5.90 25.50 22.68
CA ILE A 605 5.43 26.67 23.42
C ILE A 605 5.01 26.16 24.80
N GLU A 606 5.67 26.66 25.84
CA GLU A 606 5.29 26.40 27.21
C GLU A 606 4.66 27.64 27.87
N VAL A 607 3.70 27.36 28.75
CA VAL A 607 3.05 28.33 29.62
C VAL A 607 3.09 27.75 31.02
N GLU A 608 3.76 28.45 31.93
CA GLU A 608 3.93 28.03 33.33
C GLU A 608 2.59 27.89 34.04
N LEU A 609 2.44 26.83 34.84
CA LEU A 609 1.17 26.53 35.51
C LEU A 609 0.74 27.66 36.47
N GLU A 610 1.68 28.36 37.08
CA GLU A 610 1.40 29.53 37.93
C GLU A 610 0.77 30.68 37.14
N VAL A 611 1.23 30.91 35.90
CA VAL A 611 0.64 31.92 35.01
C VAL A 611 -0.78 31.51 34.61
N VAL A 612 -1.00 30.23 34.31
CA VAL A 612 -2.34 29.70 34.00
C VAL A 612 -3.28 29.92 35.18
N LYS A 613 -2.88 29.54 36.41
CA LYS A 613 -3.69 29.73 37.63
C LYS A 613 -3.98 31.20 37.90
N LYS A 614 -3.08 32.12 37.55
CA LYS A 614 -3.31 33.55 37.69
C LYS A 614 -4.32 34.08 36.67
N LEU A 615 -4.24 33.63 35.42
CA LEU A 615 -5.17 34.04 34.35
C LEU A 615 -6.55 33.40 34.53
N LEU A 616 -6.60 32.16 35.00
CA LEU A 616 -7.79 31.35 35.23
C LEU A 616 -8.09 31.21 36.73
N SER A 617 -8.15 32.35 37.42
CA SER A 617 -8.24 32.41 38.89
C SER A 617 -9.53 31.83 39.50
N GLN A 618 -10.60 31.69 38.71
CA GLN A 618 -11.85 31.10 39.16
C GLN A 618 -11.87 29.57 39.03
N VAL A 619 -10.95 29.01 38.23
CA VAL A 619 -10.86 27.58 37.95
C VAL A 619 -10.14 26.86 39.09
N LYS A 620 -10.85 25.92 39.71
CA LYS A 620 -10.33 25.15 40.86
C LYS A 620 -9.94 23.73 40.50
N ASP A 621 -10.66 23.09 39.58
CA ASP A 621 -10.37 21.71 39.16
C ASP A 621 -9.04 21.64 38.39
N GLU A 622 -8.18 20.71 38.78
CA GLU A 622 -6.85 20.58 38.18
C GLU A 622 -6.90 20.21 36.69
N ARG A 623 -7.85 19.35 36.27
CA ARG A 623 -7.97 18.97 34.85
C ARG A 623 -8.40 20.16 34.02
N GLN A 624 -9.33 20.98 34.54
CA GLN A 624 -9.76 22.20 33.87
C GLN A 624 -8.62 23.23 33.75
N ILE A 625 -7.73 23.32 34.74
CA ILE A 625 -6.50 24.13 34.63
C ILE A 625 -5.61 23.60 33.50
N TYR A 626 -5.42 22.28 33.37
CA TYR A 626 -4.66 21.69 32.24
C TYR A 626 -5.35 21.93 30.88
N ASN A 627 -6.67 21.82 30.81
CA ASN A 627 -7.45 22.12 29.60
C ASN A 627 -7.26 23.59 29.18
N GLY A 628 -7.33 24.50 30.16
CA GLY A 628 -7.05 25.93 29.96
C GLY A 628 -5.62 26.21 29.52
N LYS A 629 -4.62 25.53 30.10
CA LYS A 629 -3.21 25.59 29.66
C LYS A 629 -3.09 25.23 28.18
N CYS A 630 -3.74 24.16 27.71
CA CYS A 630 -3.74 23.75 26.30
C CYS A 630 -4.27 24.86 25.38
N LEU A 631 -5.40 25.47 25.76
CA LEU A 631 -6.00 26.57 24.99
C LEU A 631 -5.14 27.83 24.98
N LEU A 632 -4.50 28.18 26.11
CA LEU A 632 -3.60 29.34 26.19
C LEU A 632 -2.33 29.14 25.35
N ILE A 633 -1.81 27.91 25.29
CA ILE A 633 -0.72 27.55 24.38
C ILE A 633 -1.16 27.75 22.93
N GLY A 634 -2.35 27.27 22.57
CA GLY A 634 -2.93 27.47 21.24
C GLY A 634 -3.16 28.94 20.89
N LEU A 635 -3.60 29.76 21.85
CA LEU A 635 -3.78 31.19 21.67
C LEU A 635 -2.45 31.91 21.41
N LYS A 636 -1.39 31.49 22.11
CA LYS A 636 -0.02 31.99 21.90
C LYS A 636 0.50 31.55 20.52
N ALA A 637 0.29 30.29 20.13
CA ALA A 637 0.65 29.78 18.80
C ALA A 637 -0.07 30.55 17.68
N LEU A 638 -1.38 30.80 17.82
CA LEU A 638 -2.16 31.57 16.87
C LEU A 638 -1.67 33.02 16.75
N SER A 639 -1.32 33.63 17.89
CA SER A 639 -0.80 35.01 17.95
C SER A 639 0.57 35.18 17.26
N GLU A 640 1.30 34.11 16.98
CA GLU A 640 2.54 34.18 16.20
C GLU A 640 2.30 34.21 14.69
N ILE A 641 1.06 33.90 14.24
CA ILE A 641 0.70 33.79 12.82
C ILE A 641 -0.19 34.95 12.41
N ILE A 642 -1.18 35.29 13.24
CA ILE A 642 -2.12 36.39 13.02
C ILE A 642 -2.10 37.39 14.18
N ASN A 643 -2.50 38.62 13.89
CA ASN A 643 -2.63 39.70 14.85
C ASN A 643 -3.97 39.61 15.60
N ILE A 644 -3.93 39.06 16.81
CA ILE A 644 -5.07 39.07 17.72
C ILE A 644 -4.99 40.32 18.59
N THR A 645 -6.04 41.15 18.58
CA THR A 645 -6.03 42.39 19.37
C THR A 645 -5.91 42.08 20.87
N PRO A 646 -5.28 42.95 21.68
CA PRO A 646 -5.23 42.79 23.13
C PRO A 646 -6.64 42.67 23.76
N GLY A 647 -7.63 43.36 23.18
CA GLY A 647 -9.03 43.29 23.62
C GLY A 647 -9.65 41.91 23.38
N ASP A 648 -9.49 41.33 22.18
CA ASP A 648 -9.98 39.98 21.87
C ASP A 648 -9.30 38.93 22.74
N ARG A 649 -7.99 39.05 22.94
CA ARG A 649 -7.22 38.17 23.82
C ARG A 649 -7.75 38.23 25.25
N GLY A 650 -7.96 39.43 25.79
CA GLY A 650 -8.49 39.60 27.15
C GLY A 650 -9.91 39.04 27.31
N ARG A 651 -10.78 39.28 26.33
CA ARG A 651 -12.15 38.73 26.30
C ARG A 651 -12.14 37.20 26.28
N PHE A 652 -11.29 36.60 25.46
CA PHE A 652 -11.19 35.14 25.38
C PHE A 652 -10.64 34.54 26.68
N ILE A 653 -9.62 35.13 27.29
CA ILE A 653 -9.10 34.64 28.59
C ILE A 653 -10.17 34.71 29.68
N ASN A 654 -10.93 35.81 29.75
CA ASN A 654 -12.05 35.92 30.70
C ASN A 654 -13.14 34.88 30.44
N TYR A 655 -13.49 34.68 29.16
CA TYR A 655 -14.42 33.63 28.74
C TYR A 655 -13.94 32.24 29.19
N LEU A 656 -12.65 31.91 29.02
CA LEU A 656 -12.08 30.66 29.49
C LEU A 656 -12.14 30.53 31.02
N ASN A 657 -11.87 31.62 31.75
CA ASN A 657 -11.91 31.64 33.21
C ASN A 657 -13.32 31.33 33.73
N GLU A 658 -14.36 31.84 33.06
CA GLU A 658 -15.76 31.55 33.39
C GLU A 658 -16.17 30.13 32.94
N LEU A 659 -15.88 29.77 31.69
CA LEU A 659 -16.26 28.48 31.11
C LEU A 659 -15.71 27.31 31.91
N LEU A 660 -14.42 27.38 32.28
CA LEU A 660 -13.72 26.30 32.96
C LEU A 660 -13.91 26.31 34.49
N ALA A 661 -14.48 27.39 35.06
CA ALA A 661 -14.77 27.47 36.49
C ALA A 661 -16.00 26.65 36.90
N ASN A 662 -16.86 26.30 35.94
CA ASN A 662 -18.00 25.42 36.18
C ASN A 662 -17.51 24.00 36.54
N GLU A 663 -17.48 23.69 37.83
CA GLU A 663 -17.21 22.35 38.33
C GLU A 663 -18.41 21.44 38.07
N TYR A 664 -18.26 20.53 37.10
CA TYR A 664 -19.11 19.34 37.04
C TYR A 664 -18.66 18.42 38.16
N ASN A 665 -19.41 18.42 39.25
CA ASN A 665 -19.17 17.55 40.39
C ASN A 665 -20.40 16.68 40.64
N VAL A 666 -20.19 15.63 41.44
CA VAL A 666 -21.20 14.61 41.75
C VAL A 666 -22.44 15.24 42.39
N THR A 667 -22.25 16.31 43.18
CA THR A 667 -23.33 17.03 43.84
C THR A 667 -24.19 17.78 42.84
N THR A 668 -23.60 18.48 41.88
CA THR A 668 -24.34 19.19 40.81
C THR A 668 -25.16 18.21 39.97
N ASN A 669 -24.54 17.11 39.51
CA ASN A 669 -25.26 16.05 38.78
C ASN A 669 -26.36 15.40 39.64
N PHE A 670 -26.12 15.24 40.95
CA PHE A 670 -27.16 14.76 41.86
C PHE A 670 -28.33 15.74 42.00
N LEU A 671 -28.08 17.05 42.05
CA LEU A 671 -29.14 18.07 42.08
C LEU A 671 -29.99 18.03 40.80
N GLU A 672 -29.37 17.89 39.62
CA GLU A 672 -30.11 17.72 38.35
C GLU A 672 -30.94 16.42 38.34
N LEU A 673 -30.44 15.34 38.96
CA LEU A 673 -31.21 14.11 39.16
C LEU A 673 -32.39 14.31 40.13
N LEU A 674 -32.29 15.19 41.13
CA LEU A 674 -33.40 15.53 42.02
C LEU A 674 -34.47 16.34 41.31
N GLU A 675 -34.06 17.25 40.43
CA GLU A 675 -34.98 18.06 39.61
C GLU A 675 -35.91 17.17 38.77
N LEU A 676 -35.39 16.07 38.18
CA LEU A 676 -36.22 15.08 37.48
C LEU A 676 -37.34 14.51 38.36
N VAL A 677 -37.03 14.24 39.64
CA VAL A 677 -38.02 13.72 40.59
C VAL A 677 -39.00 14.81 41.00
N ALA A 678 -38.55 16.06 41.19
CA ALA A 678 -39.42 17.19 41.47
C ALA A 678 -40.40 17.47 40.31
N ASP A 679 -39.90 17.47 39.08
CA ASP A 679 -40.68 17.71 37.86
C ASP A 679 -41.68 16.58 37.56
N SER A 680 -41.44 15.37 38.05
CA SER A 680 -42.37 14.24 37.89
C SER A 680 -43.70 14.43 38.64
N GLY A 681 -43.74 15.36 39.62
CA GLY A 681 -44.90 15.54 40.51
C GLY A 681 -45.13 14.40 41.51
N MET A 682 -44.15 13.51 41.69
CA MET A 682 -44.20 12.41 42.66
C MET A 682 -44.30 12.95 44.09
N SER A 683 -45.17 12.33 44.92
CA SER A 683 -45.21 12.65 46.34
C SER A 683 -43.91 12.20 47.02
N VAL A 684 -43.14 13.16 47.53
CA VAL A 684 -41.85 12.89 48.19
C VAL A 684 -41.97 12.69 49.70
N SER A 685 -43.16 12.91 50.29
CA SER A 685 -43.37 12.91 51.74
C SER A 685 -42.97 11.59 52.43
N HIS A 686 -43.03 10.46 51.72
CA HIS A 686 -42.65 9.15 52.24
C HIS A 686 -41.13 8.95 52.39
N PHE A 687 -40.31 9.75 51.68
CA PHE A 687 -38.86 9.63 51.69
C PHE A 687 -38.10 10.93 51.88
N TYR A 688 -38.74 12.08 51.92
CA TYR A 688 -38.15 13.39 52.16
C TYR A 688 -38.97 14.19 53.18
N GLN A 689 -38.30 14.85 54.12
CA GLN A 689 -38.95 15.63 55.16
C GLN A 689 -38.05 16.76 55.68
N ILE A 690 -38.67 17.89 56.01
CA ILE A 690 -38.03 19.02 56.67
C ILE A 690 -38.44 19.03 58.15
N SER A 691 -37.47 19.13 59.05
CA SER A 691 -37.72 19.27 60.50
C SER A 691 -36.73 20.27 61.10
N ASN A 692 -37.25 21.28 61.80
CA ASN A 692 -36.45 22.37 62.39
C ASN A 692 -35.49 23.05 61.39
N GLY A 693 -35.94 23.26 60.14
CA GLY A 693 -35.15 23.86 59.08
C GLY A 693 -34.03 22.97 58.50
N ARG A 694 -33.98 21.68 58.89
CA ARG A 694 -33.02 20.70 58.36
C ARG A 694 -33.72 19.70 57.47
N HIS A 695 -33.01 19.23 56.45
CA HIS A 695 -33.55 18.39 55.39
C HIS A 695 -33.10 16.95 55.60
N PHE A 696 -34.07 16.02 55.63
CA PHE A 696 -33.82 14.61 55.86
C PHE A 696 -34.40 13.77 54.75
N VAL A 697 -33.64 12.76 54.33
CA VAL A 697 -34.04 11.89 53.23
C VAL A 697 -33.79 10.43 53.54
N ARG A 698 -34.69 9.54 53.14
CA ARG A 698 -34.46 8.09 53.12
C ARG A 698 -33.74 7.76 51.82
N PHE A 699 -32.40 7.81 51.83
CA PHE A 699 -31.59 7.81 50.61
C PHE A 699 -31.90 6.67 49.64
N ASN A 700 -32.12 5.44 50.12
CA ASN A 700 -32.44 4.31 49.26
C ASN A 700 -33.77 4.44 48.52
N LEU A 701 -34.76 5.13 49.12
CA LEU A 701 -36.05 5.37 48.47
C LEU A 701 -35.95 6.53 47.48
N LEU A 702 -35.27 7.62 47.86
CA LEU A 702 -34.97 8.69 46.92
C LEU A 702 -34.20 8.16 45.70
N TYR A 703 -33.19 7.31 45.92
CA TYR A 703 -32.43 6.70 44.83
C TYR A 703 -33.31 5.86 43.90
N LYS A 704 -34.31 5.14 44.43
CA LYS A 704 -35.27 4.41 43.60
C LYS A 704 -36.14 5.34 42.78
N ALA A 705 -36.66 6.41 43.38
CA ALA A 705 -37.43 7.43 42.68
C ALA A 705 -36.61 8.08 41.55
N ILE A 706 -35.36 8.46 41.84
CA ILE A 706 -34.40 8.96 40.84
C ILE A 706 -34.20 7.93 39.73
N ALA A 707 -33.94 6.66 40.06
CA ALA A 707 -33.70 5.62 39.06
C ALA A 707 -34.92 5.37 38.16
N GLU A 708 -36.13 5.44 38.72
CA GLU A 708 -37.38 5.33 37.97
C GLU A 708 -37.58 6.52 37.02
N GLU A 709 -37.42 7.76 37.50
CA GLU A 709 -37.59 8.95 36.67
C GLU A 709 -36.47 9.11 35.63
N HIS A 710 -35.23 8.80 35.99
CA HIS A 710 -34.10 8.71 35.06
C HIS A 710 -34.38 7.72 33.92
N PHE A 711 -34.99 6.58 34.24
CA PHE A 711 -35.39 5.59 33.24
C PHE A 711 -36.55 6.08 32.37
N LYS A 712 -37.62 6.63 32.98
CA LYS A 712 -38.81 7.13 32.25
C LYS A 712 -38.47 8.27 31.30
N THR A 713 -37.65 9.22 31.73
CA THR A 713 -37.26 10.40 30.96
C THR A 713 -36.17 10.11 29.93
N ASN A 714 -35.61 8.89 29.93
CA ASN A 714 -34.39 8.55 29.17
C ASN A 714 -33.24 9.55 29.42
N SER A 715 -33.10 10.03 30.66
CA SER A 715 -32.07 11.01 31.00
C SER A 715 -30.66 10.52 30.66
N THR A 716 -29.81 11.45 30.24
CA THR A 716 -28.39 11.23 29.96
C THR A 716 -27.52 11.41 31.21
N LEU A 717 -28.07 11.91 32.32
CA LEU A 717 -27.34 12.16 33.57
C LEU A 717 -26.66 10.89 34.10
N GLU A 718 -25.50 11.03 34.72
CA GLU A 718 -24.79 9.89 35.29
C GLU A 718 -25.50 9.41 36.55
N LEU A 719 -26.02 8.19 36.53
CA LEU A 719 -26.58 7.54 37.72
C LEU A 719 -25.61 6.49 38.25
N LEU A 720 -24.75 6.91 39.17
CA LEU A 720 -23.85 6.03 39.92
C LEU A 720 -24.63 5.01 40.75
N ASP A 721 -24.03 3.86 41.05
CA ASP A 721 -24.66 2.93 41.99
C ASP A 721 -24.89 3.59 43.37
N ALA A 722 -25.97 3.21 44.03
CA ALA A 722 -26.41 3.85 45.27
C ALA A 722 -25.33 3.93 46.35
N ARG A 723 -24.41 2.95 46.45
CA ARG A 723 -23.35 2.96 47.46
C ARG A 723 -22.28 3.98 47.10
N THR A 724 -21.82 3.98 45.84
CA THR A 724 -20.82 4.93 45.34
C THR A 724 -21.34 6.35 45.38
N LEU A 725 -22.57 6.59 44.93
CA LEU A 725 -23.21 7.90 44.98
C LEU A 725 -23.28 8.44 46.41
N LYS A 726 -23.77 7.61 47.34
CA LYS A 726 -23.86 7.99 48.76
C LYS A 726 -22.47 8.31 49.35
N LYS A 727 -21.46 7.49 49.04
CA LYS A 727 -20.09 7.72 49.51
C LYS A 727 -19.55 9.07 49.02
N GLN A 728 -19.71 9.37 47.74
CA GLN A 728 -19.24 10.62 47.15
C GLN A 728 -20.01 11.84 47.65
N LEU A 729 -21.32 11.73 47.91
CA LEU A 729 -22.10 12.82 48.52
C LEU A 729 -21.69 13.11 49.97
N ILE A 730 -21.21 12.11 50.71
CA ILE A 730 -20.60 12.31 52.05
C ILE A 730 -19.25 13.02 51.91
N GLU A 731 -18.39 12.56 51.00
CA GLU A 731 -17.06 13.15 50.75
C GLU A 731 -17.17 14.62 50.32
N ASN A 732 -18.15 14.94 49.47
CA ASN A 732 -18.46 16.31 49.03
C ASN A 732 -19.28 17.12 50.06
N LYS A 733 -19.48 16.60 51.28
CA LYS A 733 -20.22 17.24 52.38
C LYS A 733 -21.67 17.61 52.05
N PHE A 734 -22.27 17.02 51.02
CA PHE A 734 -23.69 17.19 50.71
C PHE A 734 -24.58 16.40 51.69
N ILE A 735 -24.15 15.20 52.07
CA ILE A 735 -24.72 14.46 53.20
C ILE A 735 -23.94 14.87 54.45
N LEU A 736 -24.60 15.63 55.33
CA LEU A 736 -24.02 16.14 56.57
C LEU A 736 -23.96 15.04 57.65
N ASN A 737 -25.00 14.21 57.71
CA ASN A 737 -25.06 13.10 58.65
C ASN A 737 -25.62 11.85 57.95
N SER A 738 -24.85 10.77 57.99
CA SER A 738 -25.16 9.55 57.23
C SER A 738 -26.21 8.66 57.89
N ARG A 739 -26.62 8.96 59.13
CA ARG A 739 -27.59 8.17 59.88
C ARG A 739 -28.25 8.94 61.04
N VAL A 740 -29.47 9.40 60.80
CA VAL A 740 -30.33 10.08 61.78
C VAL A 740 -31.66 9.33 61.89
N SER A 741 -32.23 9.27 63.09
CA SER A 741 -33.57 8.67 63.31
C SER A 741 -34.62 9.76 63.28
N ILE A 742 -35.51 9.74 62.30
CA ILE A 742 -36.59 10.72 62.13
C ILE A 742 -37.89 10.03 61.68
N ARG A 743 -39.04 10.62 62.01
CA ARG A 743 -40.34 10.05 61.66
C ARG A 743 -40.75 10.45 60.24
N PHE A 744 -41.14 9.49 59.42
CA PHE A 744 -41.78 9.68 58.10
C PHE A 744 -43.17 9.03 58.08
N PRO A 745 -44.07 9.39 57.15
CA PRO A 745 -45.31 8.66 56.89
C PRO A 745 -45.04 7.17 56.61
N LYS A 746 -45.90 6.28 57.13
CA LYS A 746 -45.73 4.81 56.99
C LYS A 746 -45.86 4.33 55.54
N THR A 747 -46.72 4.97 54.76
CA THR A 747 -46.94 4.67 53.33
C THR A 747 -47.24 5.96 52.57
N GLU A 748 -47.14 5.92 51.24
CA GLU A 748 -47.44 7.05 50.33
C GLU A 748 -48.91 7.49 50.37
N PHE A 749 -49.81 6.65 50.90
CA PHE A 749 -51.27 6.89 50.91
C PHE A 749 -51.83 7.28 52.29
N LEU A 750 -51.02 7.22 53.36
CA LEU A 750 -51.44 7.47 54.74
C LEU A 750 -50.52 8.49 55.42
N GLU A 751 -50.73 9.78 55.13
CA GLU A 751 -49.89 10.88 55.62
C GLU A 751 -50.00 11.11 57.13
N THR A 752 -51.08 10.65 57.77
CA THR A 752 -51.36 10.88 59.20
C THR A 752 -50.67 9.89 60.14
N GLU A 753 -50.26 8.70 59.64
CA GLU A 753 -49.54 7.71 60.45
C GLU A 753 -48.03 7.76 60.18
N THR A 754 -47.25 8.15 61.18
CA THR A 754 -45.78 8.25 61.06
C THR A 754 -45.04 7.20 61.88
N ALA A 755 -43.88 6.76 61.39
CA ALA A 755 -42.98 5.82 62.07
C ALA A 755 -41.52 6.30 61.97
N ALA A 756 -40.69 5.94 62.96
CA ALA A 756 -39.28 6.33 62.98
C ALA A 756 -38.45 5.47 62.02
N TYR A 757 -37.75 6.11 61.10
CA TYR A 757 -36.85 5.48 60.14
C TYR A 757 -35.45 6.09 60.23
N LYS A 758 -34.46 5.34 59.71
CA LYS A 758 -33.12 5.86 59.47
C LYS A 758 -33.13 6.67 58.18
N ALA A 759 -32.58 7.87 58.25
CA ALA A 759 -32.45 8.80 57.15
C ALA A 759 -31.08 9.49 57.19
N GLU A 760 -30.77 10.17 56.12
CA GLU A 760 -29.59 10.98 55.92
C GLU A 760 -29.98 12.46 56.05
N GLU A 761 -29.18 13.25 56.77
CA GLU A 761 -29.31 14.71 56.78
C GLU A 761 -28.53 15.27 55.59
N ILE A 762 -29.21 16.05 54.75
CA ILE A 762 -28.64 16.64 53.53
C ILE A 762 -28.70 18.16 53.57
N ILE A 763 -27.87 18.80 52.75
CA ILE A 763 -27.95 20.25 52.50
C ILE A 763 -29.32 20.56 51.85
N PRO A 764 -29.96 21.69 52.20
CA PRO A 764 -31.15 22.18 51.47
C PRO A 764 -30.88 22.24 49.96
N ASN A 765 -31.77 21.63 49.17
CA ASN A 765 -31.58 21.48 47.71
C ASN A 765 -32.43 22.45 46.87
N GLY A 766 -33.42 23.14 47.47
CA GLY A 766 -34.26 24.10 46.77
C GLY A 766 -35.38 23.51 45.91
N PHE A 767 -35.47 22.18 45.78
CA PHE A 767 -36.50 21.49 44.97
C PHE A 767 -37.66 20.95 45.80
N PHE A 768 -37.37 20.39 46.99
CA PHE A 768 -38.35 19.72 47.87
C PHE A 768 -38.50 20.39 49.23
#